data_AF-A3JSZ7-F1
#
_entry.id   AF-A3JSZ7-F1
#
_cell.length_a   1.000
_cell.length_b   1.000
_cell.length_c   1.000
_cell.angle_alpha   90.00
_cell.angle_beta   90.00
_cell.angle_gamma   90.00
#
_symmetry.space_group_name_H-M   'P 1'
#
loop_
_entity.id
_entity.type
_entity.pdbx_description
1 polymer ?
#
loop_
_entity_poly.entity_id
_entity_poly.type
_entity_poly.pdbx_seq_one_letter_code
_entity_poly.pdbx_strand_id
1 'polypeptide(L)'
;MNGSGSGWDDLITIVALNAAGEQVTVTFSGASVDDGSVIVSGNTVESNGFEAQSQGYPLNDTNNDLVTVNIEGPIVSLQILYDDGPDSSSVGYIGVSDIEITAVPELDGTVEGTALGDTIDGTYDDDPEGDMVDANDAVIGVGNEDIIYGYGGNDTIYGAAADDTIYGGDDSDRIYGGAGDDTLFGGEGSDVFNLEDSFGEDSIVGGETGSNSDIISADSVTADLDVTFTGDKAGEISDGVSTATFSEIEAIETGSGNDTVDASASTVGMSIAVGTGDDTVTGTSGDDEIKLGDGAVDSDTVILTDGFGNDTIGYFDSPTDNLDGTFTGVDVFDVTSLTNLAGDPVTTDDVVVSDTNGDGTGAPILTFPNGESVTLDTTLSVADLGNTAILNAIGIPSPAAALDGTVDGTLNDDTIDTSYTDDPHGDMVDNNDNVVDGSNDDYIFADYGDDSVSAGLGDDTVIGWWGEDTIDGGTGDDALFGGSESDTFIVNENFGNDQIDGANDGDGLDVDVVDASNMTSDLTLTLDQPSGGTLTDGVNTATTEYIEQYILGSGDDTVTSLYSVDTIDLGEGADVINAGSGNDVIDLGNDGGALGDGDADVMVFSDGDGNDTIENFEAPYQDINGDWIGVDTIDVAGMHDADDLEVNTLDVTVTEVGGNAVLTFPNGESLTLVGVPASEVSSTEQLIAIGVPAPPDGTVEGTDLDDTIDAFYTGDPEGDMVDANDNIVDGSNDDLIVAGAGNDSIFGGAGDDTIYGGADNDTIDGSTGSNEIYGGTGDDLFILNETFDGNDIEGGEDAGDGDVDVLSAVDVIGNLTLDLSANGASDPESGTLTGGPGDVTFEEIEVVNLGSGNDTVIGSSGDDTVHAGLGDDTLDGGAGDDTFDGGGGNDTISGGADDDTILQSGGDDTAFGGTGTDTLSTENSDVDDQTITVNVDDNGDGSSLLNGFGDTTNFESVENFVASEDNGGGTDTINLTTTSSLGGISGISDDAVGIFTPNVGAPISFGGVGEPTFSEIINGTAGVNQGGNFTITSGDESGQVGNISFENFETISIDVVCFAQGTMITTDRGDVAIENLVEDDMVLTRDNGMQPIKWIGHSRARAKGHLAPIMIKKGAMGNERDLRVSPQHRMLVEGWKAEMLFGENEVLVAAKHLVNGDTIFAQEGDEVVYYHMLFDSHEIVFAEGIPSESFHPGECGMSALDEASREEIFELFPELREDVRAFGPSARMSLKGTEGAVLSKLI
;
A
#
# COMPACT_ATOMS: atom_id res chain seq x y z
N MET A 1 92.88 -26.99 111.31
CA MET A 1 93.47 -25.62 111.31
C MET A 1 93.46 -25.20 109.85
N ASN A 2 92.50 -24.40 109.39
CA ASN A 2 92.59 -22.93 109.22
C ASN A 2 93.88 -22.45 108.52
N GLY A 3 93.73 -21.93 107.29
CA GLY A 3 94.37 -20.68 106.85
C GLY A 3 95.44 -20.71 105.75
N SER A 4 95.03 -20.36 104.52
CA SER A 4 95.62 -19.36 103.59
C SER A 4 97.05 -19.48 102.99
N GLY A 5 97.12 -19.42 101.64
CA GLY A 5 98.25 -19.03 100.74
C GLY A 5 99.22 -20.15 100.34
N SER A 6 99.79 -20.32 99.14
CA SER A 6 99.85 -19.71 97.77
C SER A 6 100.35 -20.85 96.84
N GLY A 7 100.33 -20.84 95.51
CA GLY A 7 100.01 -19.83 94.51
C GLY A 7 99.90 -20.50 93.12
N TRP A 8 99.13 -19.89 92.22
CA TRP A 8 99.19 -20.16 90.78
C TRP A 8 100.52 -19.59 90.27
N ASP A 9 101.18 -20.26 89.32
CA ASP A 9 102.46 -19.78 88.76
C ASP A 9 102.17 -18.76 87.65
N ASP A 10 101.28 -19.09 86.71
CA ASP A 10 100.91 -18.23 85.57
C ASP A 10 99.43 -18.38 85.17
N LEU A 11 98.74 -17.27 84.86
CA LEU A 11 97.35 -17.21 84.41
C LEU A 11 97.21 -16.41 83.10
N ILE A 12 96.50 -16.96 82.11
CA ILE A 12 96.15 -16.26 80.86
C ILE A 12 94.64 -16.21 80.68
N THR A 13 94.08 -15.01 80.53
CA THR A 13 92.68 -14.79 80.17
C THR A 13 92.57 -14.20 78.78
N ILE A 14 91.72 -14.79 77.93
CA ILE A 14 91.43 -14.30 76.58
C ILE A 14 90.06 -13.61 76.55
N VAL A 15 89.99 -12.40 76.02
CA VAL A 15 88.75 -11.63 75.86
C VAL A 15 88.62 -11.19 74.42
N ALA A 16 87.54 -11.59 73.76
CA ALA A 16 87.22 -11.16 72.41
C ALA A 16 85.93 -10.33 72.45
N LEU A 17 85.88 -9.18 71.76
CA LEU A 17 84.73 -8.28 71.76
C LEU A 17 84.18 -8.10 70.34
N ASN A 18 82.85 -8.08 70.21
CA ASN A 18 82.16 -7.74 68.96
C ASN A 18 82.09 -6.20 68.78
N ALA A 19 81.54 -5.74 67.65
CA ALA A 19 81.41 -4.32 67.33
C ALA A 19 80.60 -3.50 68.37
N ALA A 20 79.73 -4.14 69.16
CA ALA A 20 78.96 -3.51 70.23
C ALA A 20 79.70 -3.42 71.58
N GLY A 21 80.92 -3.96 71.67
CA GLY A 21 81.73 -3.99 72.88
C GLY A 21 81.36 -5.10 73.86
N GLU A 22 80.56 -6.08 73.44
CA GLU A 22 80.16 -7.25 74.23
C GLU A 22 81.14 -8.40 74.02
N GLN A 23 81.32 -9.22 75.06
CA GLN A 23 82.28 -10.33 75.01
C GLN A 23 81.72 -11.52 74.23
N VAL A 24 82.45 -11.93 73.19
CA VAL A 24 82.19 -13.11 72.36
C VAL A 24 82.73 -14.36 73.05
N THR A 25 82.04 -15.48 72.88
CA THR A 25 82.41 -16.76 73.51
C THR A 25 83.79 -17.19 73.03
N VAL A 26 84.71 -17.40 73.97
CA VAL A 26 86.03 -17.97 73.73
C VAL A 26 86.03 -19.40 74.24
N THR A 27 86.46 -20.33 73.40
CA THR A 27 86.64 -21.73 73.77
C THR A 27 88.08 -22.15 73.53
N PHE A 28 88.52 -23.21 74.20
CA PHE A 28 89.86 -23.74 74.07
C PHE A 28 89.80 -25.21 73.64
N SER A 29 90.69 -25.62 72.74
CA SER A 29 90.86 -27.00 72.30
C SER A 29 92.34 -27.43 72.32
N GLY A 30 92.59 -28.74 72.34
CA GLY A 30 93.94 -29.27 72.11
C GLY A 30 94.91 -29.31 73.31
N ALA A 31 94.45 -29.23 74.57
CA ALA A 31 95.33 -29.36 75.72
C ALA A 31 96.06 -30.73 75.75
N SER A 32 97.37 -30.77 75.47
CA SER A 32 98.20 -31.95 75.68
C SER A 32 98.61 -32.06 77.16
N VAL A 33 97.70 -32.51 78.01
CA VAL A 33 97.93 -32.77 79.43
C VAL A 33 98.41 -34.21 79.65
N ASP A 34 99.73 -34.44 79.66
CA ASP A 34 100.29 -35.75 80.05
C ASP A 34 100.46 -35.90 81.59
N ASP A 35 100.12 -34.88 82.39
CA ASP A 35 100.09 -34.99 83.86
C ASP A 35 99.00 -34.18 84.61
N GLY A 36 98.10 -33.48 83.90
CA GLY A 36 97.02 -32.70 84.54
C GLY A 36 97.44 -31.32 85.07
N SER A 37 98.51 -30.74 84.52
CA SER A 37 99.08 -29.44 84.90
C SER A 37 98.35 -28.20 84.37
N VAL A 38 97.53 -28.31 83.31
CA VAL A 38 96.76 -27.17 82.75
C VAL A 38 95.27 -27.27 83.11
N ILE A 39 94.71 -26.22 83.70
CA ILE A 39 93.28 -26.11 84.03
C ILE A 39 92.66 -24.99 83.19
N VAL A 40 91.57 -25.30 82.47
CA VAL A 40 90.80 -24.30 81.73
C VAL A 40 89.51 -24.02 82.49
N SER A 41 89.25 -22.74 82.75
CA SER A 41 88.05 -22.27 83.44
C SER A 41 87.47 -21.06 82.70
N GLY A 42 86.40 -21.28 81.94
CA GLY A 42 85.81 -20.26 81.09
C GLY A 42 86.77 -19.79 80.00
N ASN A 43 87.02 -18.49 79.94
CA ASN A 43 87.93 -17.85 79.00
C ASN A 43 89.39 -17.76 79.51
N THR A 44 89.73 -18.51 80.57
CA THR A 44 91.01 -18.43 81.27
C THR A 44 91.69 -19.80 81.32
N VAL A 45 93.01 -19.80 81.18
CA VAL A 45 93.88 -20.97 81.21
C VAL A 45 94.94 -20.77 82.30
N GLU A 46 95.10 -21.77 83.16
CA GLU A 46 95.98 -21.74 84.34
C GLU A 46 96.98 -22.91 84.27
N SER A 47 98.27 -22.66 84.55
CA SER A 47 99.30 -23.72 84.66
C SER A 47 99.71 -23.91 86.14
N ASN A 48 99.72 -25.16 86.62
CA ASN A 48 100.13 -25.49 87.99
C ASN A 48 101.61 -25.92 88.07
N GLY A 49 102.47 -25.04 88.60
CA GLY A 49 103.87 -25.39 88.89
C GLY A 49 103.96 -26.32 90.12
N PHE A 50 103.87 -27.64 89.94
CA PHE A 50 104.02 -28.57 91.08
C PHE A 50 105.49 -28.90 91.36
N GLU A 51 106.09 -28.29 92.40
CA GLU A 51 107.43 -28.62 92.90
C GLU A 51 107.51 -30.07 93.44
N ALA A 52 108.32 -30.91 92.79
CA ALA A 52 108.72 -32.22 93.28
C ALA A 52 109.68 -32.12 94.48
N GLN A 53 109.34 -32.72 95.63
CA GLN A 53 110.33 -33.05 96.67
C GLN A 53 110.54 -34.58 96.78
N SER A 54 111.80 -35.01 96.60
CA SER A 54 112.40 -36.36 96.81
C SER A 54 112.06 -37.41 95.74
N GLN A 55 112.94 -37.71 94.78
CA GLN A 55 114.27 -38.32 94.99
C GLN A 55 115.34 -37.52 94.22
N GLY A 56 116.53 -37.30 94.79
CA GLY A 56 117.55 -36.38 94.25
C GLY A 56 117.89 -36.52 92.76
N TYR A 57 117.24 -35.67 91.94
CA TYR A 57 117.52 -35.09 90.60
C TYR A 57 117.86 -36.02 89.41
N PRO A 58 117.59 -35.61 88.14
CA PRO A 58 117.16 -34.28 87.66
C PRO A 58 115.87 -34.24 86.81
N LEU A 59 115.22 -33.06 86.79
CA LEU A 59 114.09 -32.68 85.94
C LEU A 59 114.58 -32.24 84.56
N ASN A 60 114.06 -32.87 83.50
CA ASN A 60 114.10 -32.40 82.12
C ASN A 60 112.67 -32.45 81.62
N ASP A 61 111.92 -31.37 81.83
CA ASP A 61 110.70 -31.12 81.08
C ASP A 61 111.04 -30.08 80.01
N THR A 62 111.02 -30.51 78.76
CA THR A 62 111.22 -29.70 77.56
C THR A 62 109.91 -29.58 76.77
N ASN A 63 108.78 -29.97 77.35
CA ASN A 63 107.49 -29.90 76.70
C ASN A 63 106.80 -28.60 77.11
N ASN A 64 106.71 -27.66 76.17
CA ASN A 64 105.86 -26.48 76.33
C ASN A 64 104.39 -26.94 76.33
N ASP A 65 103.62 -26.53 77.33
CA ASP A 65 102.17 -26.73 77.33
C ASP A 65 101.53 -25.86 76.24
N LEU A 66 100.76 -26.49 75.34
CA LEU A 66 100.09 -25.80 74.22
C LEU A 66 98.57 -25.86 74.38
N VAL A 67 97.89 -24.76 74.04
CA VAL A 67 96.42 -24.72 73.95
C VAL A 67 96.02 -23.92 72.71
N THR A 68 95.03 -24.40 71.97
CA THR A 68 94.43 -23.69 70.84
C THR A 68 93.23 -22.90 71.32
N VAL A 69 93.10 -21.66 70.87
CA VAL A 69 91.99 -20.76 71.22
C VAL A 69 91.06 -20.61 70.02
N ASN A 70 89.78 -20.95 70.18
CA ASN A 70 88.76 -20.77 69.13
C ASN A 70 87.77 -19.68 69.55
N ILE A 71 87.47 -18.77 68.63
CA ILE A 71 86.57 -17.64 68.85
C ILE A 71 85.56 -17.65 67.70
N GLU A 72 84.28 -17.85 68.01
CA GLU A 72 83.22 -17.90 66.99
C GLU A 72 82.64 -16.51 66.73
N GLY A 73 82.73 -16.03 65.49
CA GLY A 73 82.09 -14.80 65.02
C GLY A 73 83.04 -13.61 64.76
N PRO A 74 82.55 -12.54 64.11
CA PRO A 74 83.36 -11.37 63.79
C PRO A 74 83.69 -10.59 65.07
N ILE A 75 84.98 -10.44 65.33
CA ILE A 75 85.50 -9.68 66.47
C ILE A 75 86.17 -8.40 65.98
N VAL A 76 85.99 -7.32 66.73
CA VAL A 76 86.68 -6.04 66.46
C VAL A 76 87.85 -5.80 67.42
N SER A 77 87.95 -6.59 68.49
CA SER A 77 89.03 -6.49 69.48
C SER A 77 89.32 -7.86 70.11
N LEU A 78 90.59 -8.26 70.10
CA LEU A 78 91.11 -9.42 70.83
C LEU A 78 92.11 -8.95 71.90
N GLN A 79 91.90 -9.35 73.15
CA GLN A 79 92.77 -9.01 74.28
C GLN A 79 93.27 -10.29 74.96
N ILE A 80 94.58 -10.33 75.21
CA ILE A 80 95.25 -11.40 75.95
C ILE A 80 95.78 -10.77 77.24
N LEU A 81 95.27 -11.21 78.38
CA LEU A 81 95.58 -10.70 79.70
C LEU A 81 96.42 -11.76 80.43
N TYR A 82 97.60 -11.37 80.92
CA TYR A 82 98.52 -12.24 81.65
C TYR A 82 98.70 -11.75 83.09
N ASP A 83 98.69 -12.68 84.04
CA ASP A 83 98.94 -12.47 85.47
C ASP A 83 99.97 -13.50 85.96
N ASP A 84 101.09 -13.01 86.52
CA ASP A 84 102.30 -13.77 86.88
C ASP A 84 102.30 -14.31 88.33
N GLY A 85 101.17 -14.19 89.03
CA GLY A 85 101.03 -14.73 90.38
C GLY A 85 101.92 -14.05 91.45
N PRO A 86 101.80 -14.43 92.73
CA PRO A 86 102.43 -13.69 93.83
C PRO A 86 103.90 -14.05 94.18
N ASP A 87 104.58 -15.01 93.52
CA ASP A 87 105.95 -15.45 93.87
C ASP A 87 107.05 -14.91 92.93
N SER A 88 107.57 -13.74 93.30
CA SER A 88 108.50 -12.88 92.52
C SER A 88 109.95 -13.37 92.31
N SER A 89 110.23 -14.58 91.79
CA SER A 89 111.62 -14.91 91.41
C SER A 89 111.88 -15.80 90.18
N SER A 90 110.86 -16.19 89.42
CA SER A 90 111.02 -16.81 88.08
C SER A 90 110.20 -16.02 87.06
N VAL A 91 110.73 -15.85 85.83
CA VAL A 91 110.05 -15.08 84.76
C VAL A 91 109.52 -16.10 83.74
N GLY A 92 108.21 -16.27 83.64
CA GLY A 92 107.55 -17.02 82.58
C GLY A 92 107.55 -16.25 81.24
N TYR A 93 107.59 -16.97 80.12
CA TYR A 93 107.43 -16.38 78.77
C TYR A 93 106.24 -17.06 78.08
N ILE A 94 105.34 -16.28 77.51
CA ILE A 94 104.27 -16.77 76.65
C ILE A 94 104.66 -16.51 75.20
N GLY A 95 104.73 -17.57 74.39
CA GLY A 95 104.88 -17.48 72.95
C GLY A 95 103.56 -17.77 72.24
N VAL A 96 103.04 -16.82 71.47
CA VAL A 96 101.96 -17.08 70.50
C VAL A 96 102.65 -17.43 69.18
N SER A 97 102.44 -18.64 68.67
CA SER A 97 103.11 -19.08 67.44
C SER A 97 102.38 -18.65 66.18
N ASP A 98 101.04 -18.71 66.16
CA ASP A 98 100.24 -18.50 64.94
C ASP A 98 98.90 -17.82 65.25
N ILE A 99 98.46 -16.92 64.35
CA ILE A 99 97.11 -16.35 64.29
C ILE A 99 96.68 -16.38 62.81
N GLU A 100 95.57 -17.06 62.51
CA GLU A 100 95.00 -17.19 61.15
C GLU A 100 93.58 -16.61 61.12
N ILE A 101 93.25 -15.85 60.08
CA ILE A 101 91.94 -15.20 59.87
C ILE A 101 91.56 -15.39 58.39
N THR A 102 90.41 -16.00 58.11
CA THR A 102 89.90 -16.24 56.75
C THR A 102 88.58 -15.48 56.56
N ALA A 103 88.42 -14.76 55.43
CA ALA A 103 87.18 -14.07 55.05
C ALA A 103 86.50 -14.82 53.88
N VAL A 104 85.16 -14.81 53.85
CA VAL A 104 84.34 -15.34 52.75
C VAL A 104 84.23 -14.27 51.65
N PRO A 105 84.24 -14.61 50.34
CA PRO A 105 83.96 -13.68 49.24
C PRO A 105 82.57 -13.02 49.38
N GLU A 106 82.36 -11.86 48.76
CA GLU A 106 81.03 -11.24 48.68
C GLU A 106 80.37 -11.74 47.38
N LEU A 107 79.16 -12.27 47.50
CA LEU A 107 78.26 -12.64 46.38
C LEU A 107 78.04 -11.41 45.50
N ASP A 108 78.20 -11.57 44.19
CA ASP A 108 78.10 -10.46 43.23
C ASP A 108 76.81 -10.47 42.40
N GLY A 109 75.99 -11.52 42.56
CA GLY A 109 74.66 -11.66 42.00
C GLY A 109 74.65 -12.10 40.53
N THR A 110 75.75 -12.68 40.04
CA THR A 110 75.85 -13.27 38.71
C THR A 110 76.17 -14.75 38.87
N VAL A 111 75.42 -15.63 38.20
CA VAL A 111 75.74 -17.06 38.16
C VAL A 111 76.67 -17.32 36.98
N GLU A 112 77.93 -17.65 37.26
CA GLU A 112 78.96 -17.89 36.25
C GLU A 112 79.19 -19.38 36.00
N GLY A 113 78.94 -19.81 34.76
CA GLY A 113 79.31 -21.10 34.22
C GLY A 113 80.82 -21.30 34.04
N THR A 114 81.21 -22.44 33.47
CA THR A 114 82.60 -22.77 33.14
C THR A 114 82.83 -22.79 31.63
N ALA A 115 83.99 -23.30 31.19
CA ALA A 115 84.26 -23.49 29.76
C ALA A 115 84.01 -24.94 29.32
N LEU A 116 83.13 -25.64 30.03
CA LEU A 116 82.67 -27.01 29.77
C LEU A 116 81.15 -26.98 29.70
N GLY A 117 80.53 -27.96 29.04
CA GLY A 117 79.07 -28.08 29.05
C GLY A 117 78.53 -28.29 30.47
N ASP A 118 77.83 -27.28 30.96
CA ASP A 118 77.29 -27.15 32.30
C ASP A 118 75.77 -27.38 32.33
N THR A 119 75.25 -27.69 33.52
CA THR A 119 73.81 -27.68 33.77
C THR A 119 73.59 -26.67 34.88
N ILE A 120 73.21 -25.45 34.49
CA ILE A 120 73.04 -24.32 35.40
C ILE A 120 71.56 -24.29 35.81
N ASP A 121 71.29 -24.72 37.03
CA ASP A 121 69.97 -24.73 37.68
C ASP A 121 70.08 -24.27 39.14
N GLY A 122 68.97 -24.26 39.89
CA GLY A 122 68.95 -23.90 41.32
C GLY A 122 69.78 -24.81 42.26
N THR A 123 70.52 -25.78 41.73
CA THR A 123 71.47 -26.62 42.47
C THR A 123 72.93 -26.44 42.02
N TYR A 124 73.20 -25.56 41.06
CA TYR A 124 74.54 -25.25 40.58
C TYR A 124 75.42 -24.68 41.71
N ASP A 125 76.58 -25.30 41.95
CA ASP A 125 77.50 -24.94 43.06
C ASP A 125 78.96 -24.69 42.62
N ASP A 126 79.19 -24.65 41.30
CA ASP A 126 80.52 -24.42 40.71
C ASP A 126 80.85 -22.92 40.50
N ASP A 127 79.90 -22.03 40.82
CA ASP A 127 80.08 -20.58 40.78
C ASP A 127 81.26 -20.12 41.70
N PRO A 128 82.18 -19.27 41.22
CA PRO A 128 83.39 -18.93 41.99
C PRO A 128 83.13 -18.07 43.24
N GLU A 129 82.04 -17.29 43.24
CA GLU A 129 81.60 -16.40 44.30
C GLU A 129 80.57 -17.09 45.23
N GLY A 130 79.91 -18.13 44.72
CA GLY A 130 78.90 -18.96 45.37
C GLY A 130 77.47 -18.50 45.13
N ASP A 131 77.24 -17.71 44.08
CA ASP A 131 75.93 -17.24 43.63
C ASP A 131 75.12 -18.42 43.03
N MET A 132 73.81 -18.46 43.28
CA MET A 132 72.93 -19.56 42.86
C MET A 132 71.63 -19.03 42.25
N VAL A 133 71.15 -19.71 41.22
CA VAL A 133 69.82 -19.42 40.63
C VAL A 133 68.74 -19.49 41.70
N ASP A 134 67.82 -18.52 41.71
CA ASP A 134 66.65 -18.43 42.58
C ASP A 134 66.98 -18.26 44.09
N ALA A 135 68.22 -17.90 44.45
CA ALA A 135 68.68 -17.86 45.85
C ALA A 135 68.53 -16.50 46.56
N ASN A 136 67.96 -15.48 45.89
CA ASN A 136 67.86 -14.09 46.38
C ASN A 136 69.23 -13.46 46.74
N ASP A 137 70.28 -13.81 46.01
CA ASP A 137 71.64 -13.28 46.15
C ASP A 137 72.01 -12.20 45.12
N ALA A 138 71.12 -11.89 44.17
CA ALA A 138 71.28 -10.77 43.24
C ALA A 138 71.57 -9.41 43.92
N VAL A 139 72.62 -8.72 43.45
CA VAL A 139 73.06 -7.41 43.99
C VAL A 139 72.25 -6.23 43.43
N ILE A 140 71.47 -6.44 42.36
CA ILE A 140 70.67 -5.41 41.68
C ILE A 140 69.21 -5.88 41.52
N GLY A 141 68.44 -5.89 42.60
CA GLY A 141 67.03 -6.27 42.56
C GLY A 141 66.48 -6.50 43.95
N VAL A 142 65.16 -6.64 44.08
CA VAL A 142 64.53 -7.21 45.29
C VAL A 142 63.65 -8.33 44.79
N GLY A 143 64.24 -9.49 44.53
CA GLY A 143 63.54 -10.61 43.93
C GLY A 143 64.49 -11.75 43.59
N ASN A 144 63.99 -12.67 42.79
CA ASN A 144 64.69 -13.87 42.31
C ASN A 144 65.28 -13.64 40.90
N GLU A 145 65.39 -12.39 40.44
CA GLU A 145 65.90 -12.08 39.10
C GLU A 145 67.41 -12.35 39.00
N ASP A 146 67.83 -13.21 38.06
CA ASP A 146 69.20 -13.69 37.91
C ASP A 146 69.87 -13.22 36.62
N ILE A 147 71.20 -13.04 36.68
CA ILE A 147 72.05 -12.88 35.48
C ILE A 147 72.92 -14.13 35.36
N ILE A 148 72.77 -14.88 34.28
CA ILE A 148 73.43 -16.18 34.08
C ILE A 148 74.32 -16.13 32.83
N TYR A 149 75.56 -16.61 32.96
CA TYR A 149 76.49 -16.78 31.83
C TYR A 149 76.93 -18.25 31.71
N GLY A 150 76.62 -18.93 30.60
CA GLY A 150 77.13 -20.29 30.30
C GLY A 150 78.60 -20.31 29.89
N TYR A 151 79.03 -19.26 29.18
CA TYR A 151 80.36 -19.07 28.60
C TYR A 151 80.69 -20.00 27.43
N GLY A 152 81.03 -21.26 27.65
CA GLY A 152 81.38 -22.12 26.51
C GLY A 152 81.33 -23.60 26.81
N GLY A 153 80.98 -24.38 25.79
CA GLY A 153 80.53 -25.75 25.97
C GLY A 153 79.03 -25.82 25.66
N ASN A 154 78.49 -27.02 25.51
CA ASN A 154 77.05 -27.17 25.27
C ASN A 154 76.33 -27.16 26.62
N ASP A 155 75.78 -26.02 26.98
CA ASP A 155 75.17 -25.76 28.28
C ASP A 155 73.67 -26.07 28.27
N THR A 156 73.13 -26.38 29.45
CA THR A 156 71.68 -26.40 29.70
C THR A 156 71.40 -25.46 30.86
N ILE A 157 70.72 -24.35 30.57
CA ILE A 157 70.54 -23.24 31.50
C ILE A 157 69.06 -23.06 31.82
N TYR A 158 68.73 -22.93 33.11
CA TYR A 158 67.38 -22.67 33.62
C TYR A 158 67.39 -21.37 34.44
N GLY A 159 66.64 -20.35 34.01
CA GLY A 159 66.40 -19.10 34.77
C GLY A 159 65.42 -19.27 35.92
N ALA A 160 64.40 -20.11 35.69
CA ALA A 160 63.36 -20.50 36.64
C ALA A 160 62.21 -19.49 36.78
N ALA A 161 62.16 -18.62 37.80
CA ALA A 161 61.03 -17.71 37.96
C ALA A 161 61.51 -16.31 38.33
N ALA A 162 60.83 -15.29 37.79
CA ALA A 162 61.20 -13.87 37.73
C ALA A 162 61.90 -13.50 36.42
N ASP A 163 62.19 -12.21 36.25
CA ASP A 163 62.68 -11.63 34.99
C ASP A 163 64.20 -11.83 34.89
N ASP A 164 64.63 -12.87 34.17
CA ASP A 164 66.02 -13.31 34.12
C ASP A 164 66.76 -12.78 32.88
N THR A 165 68.10 -12.69 32.97
CA THR A 165 68.96 -12.40 31.81
C THR A 165 69.97 -13.52 31.62
N ILE A 166 69.84 -14.27 30.53
CA ILE A 166 70.63 -15.47 30.26
C ILE A 166 71.49 -15.29 29.01
N TYR A 167 72.77 -15.62 29.11
CA TYR A 167 73.72 -15.69 28.02
C TYR A 167 74.24 -17.13 27.87
N GLY A 168 73.92 -17.82 26.78
CA GLY A 168 74.45 -19.15 26.45
C GLY A 168 75.97 -19.12 26.28
N GLY A 169 76.45 -18.48 25.22
CA GLY A 169 77.88 -18.24 25.01
C GLY A 169 78.39 -18.83 23.71
N ASP A 170 79.49 -19.58 23.76
CA ASP A 170 80.05 -20.32 22.63
C ASP A 170 79.55 -21.78 22.65
N ASP A 171 79.34 -22.39 21.48
CA ASP A 171 78.81 -23.75 21.26
C ASP A 171 77.27 -23.83 21.37
N SER A 172 76.69 -25.04 21.23
CA SER A 172 75.24 -25.23 21.10
C SER A 172 74.57 -25.42 22.45
N ASP A 173 73.79 -24.43 22.86
CA ASP A 173 73.18 -24.34 24.18
C ASP A 173 71.68 -24.65 24.17
N ARG A 174 71.17 -24.99 25.35
CA ARG A 174 69.73 -25.16 25.59
C ARG A 174 69.29 -24.25 26.73
N ILE A 175 68.44 -23.30 26.44
CA ILE A 175 68.09 -22.20 27.35
C ILE A 175 66.60 -22.27 27.68
N TYR A 176 66.30 -22.28 28.98
CA TYR A 176 64.97 -22.18 29.54
C TYR A 176 64.91 -20.89 30.36
N GLY A 177 64.13 -19.90 29.90
CA GLY A 177 63.87 -18.67 30.68
C GLY A 177 63.11 -19.03 31.95
N GLY A 178 61.92 -19.62 31.75
CA GLY A 178 61.06 -20.04 32.84
C GLY A 178 59.82 -19.15 32.86
N ALA A 179 59.39 -18.67 34.02
CA ALA A 179 58.25 -17.76 34.12
C ALA A 179 58.72 -16.35 34.53
N GLY A 180 58.49 -15.35 33.69
CA GLY A 180 58.94 -13.97 33.95
C GLY A 180 59.07 -13.22 32.63
N ASP A 181 59.52 -11.97 32.67
CA ASP A 181 59.84 -11.25 31.42
C ASP A 181 61.34 -11.44 31.12
N ASP A 182 61.70 -12.54 30.45
CA ASP A 182 63.10 -12.98 30.33
C ASP A 182 63.83 -12.37 29.13
N THR A 183 65.15 -12.20 29.25
CA THR A 183 66.03 -11.82 28.14
C THR A 183 67.07 -12.92 27.86
N LEU A 184 66.94 -13.58 26.72
CA LEU A 184 67.70 -14.79 26.37
C LEU A 184 68.60 -14.53 25.14
N PHE A 185 69.90 -14.81 25.29
CA PHE A 185 70.89 -14.70 24.21
C PHE A 185 71.58 -16.06 24.00
N GLY A 186 71.50 -16.61 22.79
CA GLY A 186 72.16 -17.87 22.41
C GLY A 186 73.67 -17.70 22.28
N GLY A 187 74.09 -16.83 21.38
CA GLY A 187 75.51 -16.52 21.16
C GLY A 187 76.04 -17.16 19.89
N GLU A 188 77.13 -17.91 19.97
CA GLU A 188 77.76 -18.56 18.81
C GLU A 188 77.49 -20.06 18.83
N GLY A 189 76.51 -20.53 18.10
CA GLY A 189 76.12 -21.93 18.22
C GLY A 189 74.89 -22.23 17.40
N SER A 190 74.44 -23.48 17.48
CA SER A 190 73.06 -23.81 17.13
C SER A 190 72.31 -23.97 18.44
N ASP A 191 71.58 -22.95 18.84
CA ASP A 191 70.99 -22.85 20.17
C ASP A 191 69.51 -23.24 20.15
N VAL A 192 69.03 -23.76 21.27
CA VAL A 192 67.63 -24.12 21.45
C VAL A 192 67.05 -23.35 22.62
N PHE A 193 66.06 -22.50 22.33
CA PHE A 193 65.30 -21.76 23.32
C PHE A 193 64.00 -22.51 23.59
N ASN A 194 63.80 -22.94 24.83
CA ASN A 194 62.62 -23.70 25.22
C ASN A 194 61.62 -22.82 25.93
N LEU A 195 60.45 -22.67 25.30
CA LEU A 195 59.30 -22.02 25.91
C LEU A 195 58.48 -23.05 26.70
N GLU A 196 58.05 -22.66 27.90
CA GLU A 196 57.18 -23.44 28.77
C GLU A 196 55.84 -22.69 28.97
N ASP A 197 54.80 -23.37 29.46
CA ASP A 197 53.53 -22.69 29.76
C ASP A 197 53.75 -21.49 30.69
N SER A 198 53.13 -20.35 30.37
CA SER A 198 53.27 -19.07 31.11
C SER A 198 54.69 -18.49 31.08
N PHE A 199 55.37 -18.57 29.92
CA PHE A 199 56.73 -18.07 29.75
C PHE A 199 56.88 -16.57 30.03
N GLY A 200 55.85 -15.75 29.79
CA GLY A 200 55.85 -14.31 30.09
C GLY A 200 56.19 -13.43 28.88
N GLU A 201 56.74 -12.23 29.09
CA GLU A 201 57.10 -11.31 28.00
C GLU A 201 58.58 -11.40 27.65
N ASP A 202 58.96 -12.42 26.89
CA ASP A 202 60.35 -12.79 26.63
C ASP A 202 60.97 -12.05 25.43
N SER A 203 62.29 -11.85 25.48
CA SER A 203 63.11 -11.35 24.38
C SER A 203 64.24 -12.32 24.06
N ILE A 204 64.19 -12.89 22.84
CA ILE A 204 65.07 -13.96 22.39
C ILE A 204 65.94 -13.48 21.22
N VAL A 205 67.25 -13.76 21.31
CA VAL A 205 68.22 -13.51 20.25
C VAL A 205 69.08 -14.75 20.07
N GLY A 206 69.04 -15.38 18.88
CA GLY A 206 69.87 -16.55 18.53
C GLY A 206 71.36 -16.19 18.44
N GLY A 207 71.84 -15.90 17.23
CA GLY A 207 73.15 -15.30 17.01
C GLY A 207 73.76 -15.56 15.62
N GLU A 208 74.18 -14.49 14.92
CA GLU A 208 74.50 -14.52 13.48
C GLU A 208 75.97 -14.88 13.08
N THR A 209 76.49 -16.04 13.47
CA THR A 209 77.84 -16.47 13.02
C THR A 209 77.92 -17.80 12.28
N GLY A 210 77.14 -17.95 11.22
CA GLY A 210 77.50 -18.91 10.17
C GLY A 210 76.32 -19.53 9.45
N SER A 211 76.34 -20.86 9.37
CA SER A 211 75.26 -21.71 8.85
C SER A 211 74.67 -22.54 9.99
N ASN A 212 74.74 -21.98 11.20
CA ASN A 212 74.03 -22.45 12.37
C ASN A 212 72.53 -22.24 12.18
N SER A 213 71.78 -23.01 12.94
CA SER A 213 70.32 -22.99 13.01
C SER A 213 69.95 -22.87 14.48
N ASP A 214 69.41 -21.73 14.83
CA ASP A 214 68.83 -21.46 16.14
C ASP A 214 67.35 -21.79 16.11
N ILE A 215 66.87 -22.44 17.17
CA ILE A 215 65.54 -23.04 17.25
C ILE A 215 64.81 -22.46 18.46
N ILE A 216 63.60 -21.95 18.25
CA ILE A 216 62.63 -21.80 19.34
C ILE A 216 61.75 -23.05 19.35
N SER A 217 61.76 -23.77 20.47
CA SER A 217 60.97 -24.99 20.69
C SER A 217 59.95 -24.76 21.80
N ALA A 218 58.70 -24.69 21.42
CA ALA A 218 57.53 -24.54 22.26
C ALA A 218 56.72 -25.85 22.38
N ASP A 219 57.34 -27.01 22.12
CA ASP A 219 56.72 -28.35 22.23
C ASP A 219 56.07 -28.65 23.60
N SER A 220 56.46 -27.90 24.64
CA SER A 220 55.90 -28.03 25.99
C SER A 220 54.70 -27.11 26.26
N VAL A 221 54.42 -26.18 25.35
CA VAL A 221 53.30 -25.24 25.44
C VAL A 221 52.03 -25.93 24.97
N THR A 222 50.99 -25.86 25.79
CA THR A 222 49.72 -26.56 25.52
C THR A 222 48.60 -25.63 25.05
N ALA A 223 48.84 -24.32 25.07
CA ALA A 223 47.94 -23.31 24.54
C ALA A 223 48.20 -23.08 23.04
N ASP A 224 47.17 -22.59 22.34
CA ASP A 224 47.26 -22.16 20.94
C ASP A 224 48.26 -21.01 20.81
N LEU A 225 49.21 -21.12 19.88
CA LEU A 225 50.26 -20.14 19.63
C LEU A 225 50.06 -19.42 18.29
N ASP A 226 50.03 -18.09 18.36
CA ASP A 226 50.13 -17.20 17.21
C ASP A 226 51.59 -16.80 16.99
N VAL A 227 52.22 -17.30 15.92
CA VAL A 227 53.58 -16.95 15.49
C VAL A 227 53.50 -16.02 14.28
N THR A 228 53.93 -14.77 14.44
CA THR A 228 53.92 -13.77 13.36
C THR A 228 55.33 -13.28 13.07
N PHE A 229 55.81 -13.49 11.84
CA PHE A 229 57.08 -12.92 11.40
C PHE A 229 56.90 -11.43 11.05
N THR A 230 57.88 -10.62 11.45
CA THR A 230 57.93 -9.18 11.14
C THR A 230 59.03 -8.83 10.13
N GLY A 231 59.86 -9.82 9.78
CA GLY A 231 60.90 -9.77 8.76
C GLY A 231 61.72 -11.06 8.73
N ASP A 232 62.83 -11.06 7.98
CA ASP A 232 63.73 -12.21 7.91
C ASP A 232 64.22 -12.62 9.30
N LYS A 233 63.93 -13.88 9.70
CA LYS A 233 64.36 -14.48 10.98
C LYS A 233 63.96 -13.71 12.24
N ALA A 234 62.89 -12.91 12.18
CA ALA A 234 62.45 -12.09 13.30
C ALA A 234 60.93 -12.02 13.36
N GLY A 235 60.39 -12.02 14.57
CA GLY A 235 58.95 -12.12 14.78
C GLY A 235 58.56 -12.11 16.24
N GLU A 236 57.32 -12.52 16.48
CA GLU A 236 56.68 -12.62 17.78
C GLU A 236 55.91 -13.94 17.87
N ILE A 237 55.92 -14.57 19.03
CA ILE A 237 55.13 -15.75 19.40
C ILE A 237 54.22 -15.33 20.55
N SER A 238 52.92 -15.64 20.51
CA SER A 238 51.99 -15.34 21.60
C SER A 238 50.99 -16.46 21.86
N ASP A 239 50.71 -16.75 23.13
CA ASP A 239 49.58 -17.60 23.57
C ASP A 239 48.31 -16.78 23.94
N GLY A 240 48.31 -15.48 23.62
CA GLY A 240 47.29 -14.51 24.01
C GLY A 240 47.45 -13.93 25.43
N VAL A 241 48.36 -14.46 26.25
CA VAL A 241 48.69 -13.97 27.60
C VAL A 241 50.17 -13.61 27.72
N SER A 242 51.04 -14.46 27.19
CA SER A 242 52.51 -14.38 27.14
C SER A 242 52.93 -14.02 25.71
N THR A 243 54.05 -13.31 25.54
CA THR A 243 54.59 -12.93 24.23
C THR A 243 56.10 -13.02 24.20
N ALA A 244 56.67 -13.77 23.25
CA ALA A 244 58.11 -13.87 23.05
C ALA A 244 58.49 -13.19 21.74
N THR A 245 59.27 -12.12 21.82
CA THR A 245 59.87 -11.47 20.64
C THR A 245 61.17 -12.16 20.28
N PHE A 246 61.41 -12.42 18.99
CA PHE A 246 62.60 -13.11 18.55
C PHE A 246 63.30 -12.44 17.37
N SER A 247 64.62 -12.64 17.30
CA SER A 247 65.44 -12.26 16.16
C SER A 247 66.61 -13.24 15.97
N GLU A 248 67.05 -13.39 14.73
CA GLU A 248 68.15 -14.29 14.36
C GLU A 248 67.78 -15.77 14.64
N ILE A 249 66.54 -16.18 14.35
CA ILE A 249 66.03 -17.55 14.52
C ILE A 249 65.70 -18.18 13.15
N GLU A 250 66.18 -19.40 12.89
CA GLU A 250 65.96 -20.13 11.63
C GLU A 250 64.92 -21.24 11.72
N ALA A 251 64.53 -21.67 12.92
CA ALA A 251 63.53 -22.70 13.10
C ALA A 251 62.56 -22.41 14.25
N ILE A 252 61.30 -22.73 14.03
CA ILE A 252 60.22 -22.64 15.02
C ILE A 252 59.56 -24.02 15.13
N GLU A 253 59.44 -24.52 16.35
CA GLU A 253 58.67 -25.71 16.70
C GLU A 253 57.58 -25.29 17.70
N THR A 254 56.31 -25.50 17.38
CA THR A 254 55.16 -25.17 18.26
C THR A 254 54.62 -26.40 18.99
N GLY A 255 53.51 -26.23 19.69
CA GLY A 255 53.09 -27.06 20.81
C GLY A 255 52.05 -28.12 20.45
N SER A 256 51.11 -28.33 21.37
CA SER A 256 49.93 -29.18 21.12
C SER A 256 48.63 -28.37 20.96
N GLY A 257 48.75 -27.06 20.78
CA GLY A 257 47.63 -26.15 20.55
C GLY A 257 47.22 -26.17 19.07
N ASN A 258 46.15 -25.45 18.75
CA ASN A 258 45.84 -25.15 17.36
C ASN A 258 46.63 -23.90 16.95
N ASP A 259 47.83 -24.10 16.47
CA ASP A 259 48.83 -23.06 16.30
C ASP A 259 48.71 -22.39 14.92
N THR A 260 48.92 -21.08 14.87
CA THR A 260 48.93 -20.31 13.63
C THR A 260 50.32 -19.72 13.40
N VAL A 261 50.97 -20.10 12.29
CA VAL A 261 52.28 -19.57 11.89
C VAL A 261 52.15 -18.77 10.60
N ASP A 262 52.32 -17.46 10.67
CA ASP A 262 52.42 -16.56 9.51
C ASP A 262 53.86 -16.09 9.30
N ALA A 263 54.56 -16.77 8.38
CA ALA A 263 55.93 -16.45 7.99
C ALA A 263 56.03 -15.60 6.71
N SER A 264 54.91 -15.09 6.19
CA SER A 264 54.83 -14.42 4.88
C SER A 264 55.66 -13.13 4.77
N ALA A 265 56.03 -12.52 5.90
CA ALA A 265 56.89 -11.34 5.95
C ALA A 265 58.40 -11.64 5.76
N SER A 266 58.81 -12.92 5.86
CA SER A 266 60.19 -13.37 5.67
C SER A 266 60.45 -13.74 4.20
N THR A 267 61.68 -13.49 3.74
CA THR A 267 62.14 -13.80 2.37
C THR A 267 63.20 -14.90 2.31
N VAL A 268 63.58 -15.42 3.47
CA VAL A 268 64.55 -16.51 3.63
C VAL A 268 63.83 -17.76 4.10
N GLY A 269 64.22 -18.91 3.56
CA GLY A 269 63.61 -20.20 3.89
C GLY A 269 63.77 -20.54 5.37
N MET A 270 62.70 -21.06 5.97
CA MET A 270 62.56 -21.39 7.38
C MET A 270 62.24 -22.88 7.58
N SER A 271 62.60 -23.42 8.74
CA SER A 271 62.10 -24.72 9.22
C SER A 271 60.97 -24.49 10.21
N ILE A 272 59.76 -24.92 9.88
CA ILE A 272 58.55 -24.73 10.71
C ILE A 272 58.00 -26.11 11.05
N ALA A 273 57.75 -26.39 12.33
CA ALA A 273 57.04 -27.58 12.77
C ALA A 273 55.90 -27.17 13.70
N VAL A 274 54.66 -27.59 13.42
CA VAL A 274 53.47 -27.11 14.16
C VAL A 274 52.90 -28.05 15.22
N GLY A 275 53.37 -29.30 15.29
CA GLY A 275 53.17 -30.14 16.47
C GLY A 275 51.94 -31.04 16.35
N THR A 276 50.96 -30.91 17.24
CA THR A 276 49.68 -31.63 17.11
C THR A 276 48.54 -30.67 17.39
N GLY A 277 47.46 -30.72 16.63
CA GLY A 277 46.39 -29.72 16.72
C GLY A 277 45.89 -29.44 15.31
N ASP A 278 44.82 -28.66 15.17
CA ASP A 278 44.41 -28.19 13.85
C ASP A 278 45.19 -26.90 13.55
N ASP A 279 46.33 -27.02 12.89
CA ASP A 279 47.30 -25.93 12.74
C ASP A 279 47.13 -25.20 11.40
N THR A 280 47.54 -23.93 11.35
CA THR A 280 47.53 -23.13 10.12
C THR A 280 48.91 -22.54 9.85
N VAL A 281 49.50 -22.87 8.69
CA VAL A 281 50.85 -22.43 8.33
C VAL A 281 50.86 -21.68 7.00
N THR A 282 51.42 -20.46 7.03
CA THR A 282 51.87 -19.72 5.84
C THR A 282 53.39 -19.66 5.88
N GLY A 283 54.04 -20.25 4.87
CA GLY A 283 55.49 -20.19 4.67
C GLY A 283 56.01 -18.80 4.27
N THR A 284 57.32 -18.74 4.03
CA THR A 284 58.06 -17.58 3.54
C THR A 284 58.00 -17.51 2.01
N SER A 285 58.75 -16.60 1.39
CA SER A 285 59.00 -16.65 -0.07
C SER A 285 60.28 -17.44 -0.45
N GLY A 286 60.93 -18.06 0.54
CA GLY A 286 62.12 -18.89 0.39
C GLY A 286 61.76 -20.34 0.05
N ASP A 287 62.73 -21.26 0.09
CA ASP A 287 62.41 -22.69 0.04
C ASP A 287 62.31 -23.17 1.50
N ASP A 288 61.10 -23.49 1.97
CA ASP A 288 60.80 -23.86 3.36
C ASP A 288 60.75 -25.37 3.60
N GLU A 289 60.97 -25.78 4.86
CA GLU A 289 60.68 -27.12 5.36
C GLU A 289 59.57 -27.02 6.42
N ILE A 290 58.35 -27.42 6.07
CA ILE A 290 57.17 -27.37 6.93
C ILE A 290 56.83 -28.80 7.38
N LYS A 291 56.58 -29.00 8.68
CA LYS A 291 56.14 -30.28 9.25
C LYS A 291 54.84 -30.03 10.01
N LEU A 292 53.79 -30.71 9.60
CA LEU A 292 52.44 -30.52 10.16
C LEU A 292 52.31 -31.25 11.50
N GLY A 293 52.37 -32.59 11.51
CA GLY A 293 52.37 -33.36 12.75
C GLY A 293 52.12 -34.84 12.48
N ASP A 294 52.47 -35.77 13.38
CA ASP A 294 52.16 -37.22 13.22
C ASP A 294 50.85 -37.62 13.94
N GLY A 295 49.93 -36.66 14.09
CA GLY A 295 48.54 -36.99 14.44
C GLY A 295 47.83 -37.57 13.21
N ALA A 296 46.71 -38.25 13.43
CA ALA A 296 45.92 -38.84 12.34
C ALA A 296 44.44 -38.41 12.45
N VAL A 297 44.22 -37.29 13.14
CA VAL A 297 42.89 -36.78 13.56
C VAL A 297 42.82 -35.25 13.58
N ASP A 298 43.96 -34.60 13.47
CA ASP A 298 44.21 -33.19 13.24
C ASP A 298 43.95 -32.85 11.76
N SER A 299 43.51 -31.62 11.51
CA SER A 299 43.23 -31.10 10.18
C SER A 299 44.05 -29.83 9.96
N ASP A 300 45.23 -30.00 9.36
CA ASP A 300 46.17 -28.90 9.17
C ASP A 300 45.92 -28.16 7.85
N THR A 301 46.11 -26.84 7.88
CA THR A 301 45.93 -25.97 6.71
C THR A 301 47.25 -25.31 6.31
N VAL A 302 47.69 -25.54 5.08
CA VAL A 302 48.84 -24.82 4.50
C VAL A 302 48.37 -23.80 3.48
N ILE A 303 48.62 -22.52 3.78
CA ILE A 303 48.23 -21.39 2.92
C ILE A 303 49.34 -21.13 1.90
N LEU A 304 48.99 -21.22 0.61
CA LEU A 304 49.90 -20.97 -0.50
C LEU A 304 49.63 -19.59 -1.12
N THR A 305 50.69 -18.82 -1.34
CA THR A 305 50.61 -17.48 -1.97
C THR A 305 51.52 -17.38 -3.21
N ASP A 306 51.26 -16.43 -4.12
CA ASP A 306 52.13 -16.24 -5.29
C ASP A 306 53.57 -15.91 -4.85
N GLY A 307 54.55 -16.68 -5.32
CA GLY A 307 55.95 -16.57 -4.90
C GLY A 307 56.34 -17.31 -3.62
N PHE A 308 55.54 -18.29 -3.18
CA PHE A 308 55.77 -19.14 -2.00
C PHE A 308 57.14 -19.84 -2.00
N GLY A 309 57.68 -20.23 -3.16
CA GLY A 309 58.97 -20.92 -3.26
C GLY A 309 58.86 -22.37 -3.72
N ASN A 310 59.89 -23.17 -3.42
CA ASN A 310 59.87 -24.62 -3.62
C ASN A 310 59.95 -25.34 -2.27
N ASP A 311 58.78 -25.57 -1.69
CA ASP A 311 58.66 -25.96 -0.30
C ASP A 311 58.56 -27.47 -0.14
N THR A 312 59.02 -27.97 1.00
CA THR A 312 58.87 -29.36 1.40
C THR A 312 57.92 -29.44 2.57
N ILE A 313 56.82 -30.17 2.40
CA ILE A 313 55.81 -30.37 3.45
C ILE A 313 55.85 -31.83 3.86
N GLY A 314 56.24 -32.07 5.12
CA GLY A 314 56.26 -33.38 5.73
C GLY A 314 55.02 -33.64 6.56
N TYR A 315 54.71 -34.93 6.72
CA TYR A 315 53.57 -35.39 7.51
C TYR A 315 52.19 -34.96 7.01
N PHE A 316 52.09 -34.58 5.73
CA PHE A 316 50.79 -34.28 5.11
C PHE A 316 49.92 -35.53 5.04
N ASP A 317 48.80 -35.53 5.74
CA ASP A 317 47.88 -36.64 5.88
C ASP A 317 47.07 -36.90 4.59
N SER A 318 46.87 -38.17 4.29
CA SER A 318 46.14 -38.58 3.08
C SER A 318 44.63 -38.44 3.28
N PRO A 319 43.87 -37.92 2.29
CA PRO A 319 42.41 -37.90 2.34
C PRO A 319 41.78 -39.28 2.61
N THR A 320 40.66 -39.29 3.31
CA THR A 320 39.89 -40.51 3.59
C THR A 320 38.88 -40.80 2.47
N ASP A 321 38.89 -42.02 1.93
CA ASP A 321 37.89 -42.51 0.97
C ASP A 321 36.54 -42.75 1.67
N ASN A 322 35.48 -42.05 1.24
CA ASN A 322 34.14 -42.15 1.81
C ASN A 322 33.35 -43.38 1.30
N LEU A 323 33.91 -44.15 0.36
CA LEU A 323 33.33 -45.35 -0.27
C LEU A 323 32.09 -45.10 -1.16
N ASP A 324 31.75 -43.85 -1.42
CA ASP A 324 30.71 -43.39 -2.35
C ASP A 324 31.28 -42.77 -3.63
N GLY A 325 32.61 -42.72 -3.76
CA GLY A 325 33.30 -42.06 -4.87
C GLY A 325 33.86 -40.68 -4.51
N THR A 326 33.58 -40.17 -3.32
CA THR A 326 34.13 -38.92 -2.76
C THR A 326 35.26 -39.18 -1.77
N PHE A 327 36.08 -38.16 -1.51
CA PHE A 327 37.17 -38.19 -0.53
C PHE A 327 37.01 -37.00 0.43
N THR A 328 37.27 -37.21 1.72
CA THR A 328 37.30 -36.14 2.73
C THR A 328 38.74 -35.78 3.04
N GLY A 329 39.10 -34.49 2.90
CA GLY A 329 40.40 -33.96 3.29
C GLY A 329 40.66 -34.10 4.80
N VAL A 330 41.90 -34.38 5.16
CA VAL A 330 42.37 -34.33 6.54
C VAL A 330 43.25 -33.08 6.63
N ASP A 331 44.40 -33.09 5.96
CA ASP A 331 45.16 -31.87 5.68
C ASP A 331 44.75 -31.24 4.35
N VAL A 332 44.76 -29.91 4.30
CA VAL A 332 44.31 -29.14 3.14
C VAL A 332 45.28 -28.02 2.78
N PHE A 333 45.32 -27.70 1.50
CA PHE A 333 45.93 -26.50 0.95
C PHE A 333 44.87 -25.42 0.81
N ASP A 334 45.13 -24.22 1.33
CA ASP A 334 44.43 -23.02 0.92
C ASP A 334 45.16 -22.40 -0.28
N VAL A 335 44.56 -22.55 -1.47
CA VAL A 335 45.06 -22.00 -2.74
C VAL A 335 44.29 -20.77 -3.20
N THR A 336 43.44 -20.18 -2.37
CA THR A 336 42.55 -19.06 -2.74
C THR A 336 43.31 -17.83 -3.24
N SER A 337 44.57 -17.68 -2.82
CA SER A 337 45.45 -16.58 -3.23
C SER A 337 46.29 -16.88 -4.48
N LEU A 338 46.24 -18.11 -5.01
CA LEU A 338 46.97 -18.49 -6.22
C LEU A 338 46.14 -18.20 -7.48
N THR A 339 46.81 -17.67 -8.50
CA THR A 339 46.21 -17.42 -9.81
C THR A 339 46.94 -18.16 -10.92
N ASN A 340 46.21 -18.57 -11.96
CA ASN A 340 46.81 -19.12 -13.16
C ASN A 340 47.43 -18.01 -14.05
N LEU A 341 48.08 -18.40 -15.15
CA LEU A 341 48.71 -17.43 -16.08
C LEU A 341 47.73 -16.44 -16.75
N ALA A 342 46.42 -16.72 -16.71
CA ALA A 342 45.36 -15.84 -17.20
C ALA A 342 44.83 -14.88 -16.11
N GLY A 343 45.17 -15.12 -14.84
CA GLY A 343 44.70 -14.36 -13.68
C GLY A 343 43.43 -14.93 -13.04
N ASP A 344 42.98 -16.12 -13.45
CA ASP A 344 41.85 -16.82 -12.84
C ASP A 344 42.34 -17.65 -11.62
N PRO A 345 41.48 -18.00 -10.65
CA PRO A 345 41.85 -18.87 -9.54
C PRO A 345 42.37 -20.23 -10.01
N VAL A 346 43.35 -20.79 -9.29
CA VAL A 346 43.91 -22.11 -9.59
C VAL A 346 42.88 -23.22 -9.34
N THR A 347 42.75 -24.14 -10.30
CA THR A 347 41.91 -25.35 -10.21
C THR A 347 42.72 -26.64 -10.33
N THR A 348 42.12 -27.81 -10.16
CA THR A 348 42.80 -29.11 -10.34
C THR A 348 43.36 -29.30 -11.75
N ASP A 349 42.80 -28.64 -12.77
CA ASP A 349 43.31 -28.66 -14.14
C ASP A 349 44.62 -27.87 -14.32
N ASP A 350 44.88 -26.90 -13.43
CA ASP A 350 46.06 -26.03 -13.47
C ASP A 350 47.29 -26.67 -12.81
N VAL A 351 47.09 -27.71 -11.99
CA VAL A 351 48.14 -28.33 -11.17
C VAL A 351 48.81 -29.49 -11.92
N VAL A 352 50.13 -29.43 -12.02
CA VAL A 352 50.93 -30.50 -12.63
C VAL A 352 51.58 -31.34 -11.54
N VAL A 353 51.20 -32.62 -11.47
CA VAL A 353 51.79 -33.59 -10.53
C VAL A 353 52.98 -34.31 -11.17
N SER A 354 54.12 -34.29 -10.48
CA SER A 354 55.35 -35.02 -10.87
C SER A 354 56.02 -35.66 -9.64
N ASP A 355 57.22 -36.22 -9.81
CA ASP A 355 58.02 -36.73 -8.69
C ASP A 355 59.50 -36.34 -8.76
N THR A 356 60.15 -36.36 -7.59
CA THR A 356 61.56 -35.99 -7.36
C THR A 356 62.59 -36.71 -8.23
N ASN A 357 62.31 -37.94 -8.70
CA ASN A 357 63.19 -38.72 -9.59
C ASN A 357 62.64 -38.90 -11.01
N GLY A 358 61.44 -38.40 -11.31
CA GLY A 358 60.85 -38.37 -12.66
C GLY A 358 60.42 -39.73 -13.22
N ASP A 359 60.23 -40.76 -12.39
CA ASP A 359 59.88 -42.13 -12.82
C ASP A 359 58.59 -42.71 -12.22
N GLY A 360 57.85 -41.91 -11.46
CA GLY A 360 56.61 -42.24 -10.75
C GLY A 360 56.82 -42.94 -9.40
N THR A 361 58.02 -42.88 -8.80
CA THR A 361 58.34 -43.57 -7.53
C THR A 361 59.02 -42.70 -6.47
N GLY A 362 59.30 -41.43 -6.77
CA GLY A 362 59.79 -40.45 -5.79
C GLY A 362 58.65 -39.75 -5.03
N ALA A 363 59.01 -38.90 -4.06
CA ALA A 363 58.07 -38.01 -3.38
C ALA A 363 57.32 -37.15 -4.41
N PRO A 364 55.98 -37.02 -4.30
CA PRO A 364 55.19 -36.26 -5.25
C PRO A 364 55.46 -34.75 -5.14
N ILE A 365 55.41 -34.09 -6.28
CA ILE A 365 55.60 -32.64 -6.43
C ILE A 365 54.35 -32.08 -7.12
N LEU A 366 53.64 -31.18 -6.44
CA LEU A 366 52.58 -30.35 -7.01
C LEU A 366 53.22 -29.09 -7.58
N THR A 367 53.10 -28.85 -8.89
CA THR A 367 53.60 -27.65 -9.55
C THR A 367 52.42 -26.78 -9.97
N PHE A 368 52.44 -25.51 -9.55
CA PHE A 368 51.40 -24.52 -9.84
C PHE A 368 51.79 -23.62 -11.04
N PRO A 369 50.83 -22.93 -11.68
CA PRO A 369 51.05 -22.23 -12.96
C PRO A 369 52.12 -21.11 -12.96
N ASN A 370 52.37 -20.45 -11.82
CA ASN A 370 53.31 -19.33 -11.72
C ASN A 370 54.75 -19.78 -11.35
N GLY A 371 54.97 -21.09 -11.20
CA GLY A 371 56.28 -21.71 -11.02
C GLY A 371 56.59 -22.14 -9.58
N GLU A 372 55.64 -21.97 -8.67
CA GLU A 372 55.65 -22.48 -7.30
C GLU A 372 55.53 -24.01 -7.31
N SER A 373 56.22 -24.66 -6.39
CA SER A 373 56.09 -26.12 -6.25
C SER A 373 56.16 -26.58 -4.81
N VAL A 374 55.32 -27.56 -4.48
CA VAL A 374 55.28 -28.18 -3.16
C VAL A 374 55.68 -29.64 -3.31
N THR A 375 56.74 -30.04 -2.61
CA THR A 375 57.15 -31.44 -2.49
C THR A 375 56.53 -32.02 -1.22
N LEU A 376 55.70 -33.05 -1.34
CA LEU A 376 55.07 -33.69 -0.19
C LEU A 376 55.87 -34.93 0.24
N ASP A 377 56.34 -34.95 1.49
CA ASP A 377 56.86 -36.16 2.15
C ASP A 377 55.71 -36.86 2.89
N THR A 378 54.89 -37.55 2.10
CA THR A 378 53.61 -38.17 2.49
C THR A 378 53.54 -39.64 2.03
N THR A 379 52.48 -40.35 2.45
CA THR A 379 52.14 -41.67 1.92
C THR A 379 51.44 -41.63 0.56
N LEU A 380 50.92 -40.46 0.14
CA LEU A 380 50.32 -40.26 -1.18
C LEU A 380 51.34 -40.49 -2.30
N SER A 381 50.95 -41.24 -3.33
CA SER A 381 51.76 -41.42 -4.53
C SER A 381 51.37 -40.44 -5.63
N VAL A 382 52.24 -40.27 -6.63
CA VAL A 382 51.91 -39.53 -7.87
C VAL A 382 50.64 -40.05 -8.55
N ALA A 383 50.35 -41.35 -8.40
CA ALA A 383 49.14 -41.94 -8.98
C ALA A 383 47.87 -41.54 -8.22
N ASP A 384 47.96 -41.35 -6.90
CA ASP A 384 46.84 -40.93 -6.06
C ASP A 384 46.53 -39.44 -6.31
N LEU A 385 47.57 -38.60 -6.33
CA LEU A 385 47.46 -37.18 -6.66
C LEU A 385 47.14 -36.93 -8.15
N GLY A 386 47.18 -37.95 -9.00
CA GLY A 386 46.66 -37.90 -10.37
C GLY A 386 45.12 -38.03 -10.46
N ASN A 387 44.44 -38.27 -9.34
CA ASN A 387 42.99 -38.29 -9.24
C ASN A 387 42.48 -36.89 -8.84
N THR A 388 41.64 -36.28 -9.68
CA THR A 388 41.07 -34.96 -9.44
C THR A 388 40.24 -34.90 -8.16
N ALA A 389 39.59 -36.00 -7.76
CA ALA A 389 38.86 -36.06 -6.49
C ALA A 389 39.79 -35.99 -5.26
N ILE A 390 41.02 -36.51 -5.38
CA ILE A 390 42.02 -36.43 -4.31
C ILE A 390 42.64 -35.03 -4.26
N LEU A 391 42.91 -34.41 -5.42
CA LEU A 391 43.34 -33.00 -5.49
C LEU A 391 42.27 -32.06 -4.89
N ASN A 392 40.98 -32.32 -5.16
CA ASN A 392 39.86 -31.61 -4.56
C ASN A 392 39.81 -31.78 -3.03
N ALA A 393 39.95 -33.02 -2.56
CA ALA A 393 39.93 -33.31 -1.13
C ALA A 393 41.08 -32.66 -0.35
N ILE A 394 42.26 -32.43 -0.96
CA ILE A 394 43.37 -31.69 -0.32
C ILE A 394 43.28 -30.17 -0.51
N GLY A 395 42.11 -29.62 -0.89
CA GLY A 395 41.87 -28.17 -0.94
C GLY A 395 42.12 -27.49 -2.29
N ILE A 396 42.42 -28.23 -3.37
CA ILE A 396 42.56 -27.66 -4.72
C ILE A 396 41.23 -27.79 -5.47
N PRO A 397 40.48 -26.70 -5.73
CA PRO A 397 39.12 -26.80 -6.27
C PRO A 397 39.11 -27.41 -7.67
N SER A 398 38.09 -28.24 -7.96
CA SER A 398 37.88 -28.73 -9.33
C SER A 398 37.49 -27.57 -10.24
N PRO A 399 37.81 -27.62 -11.56
CA PRO A 399 37.17 -26.71 -12.50
C PRO A 399 35.66 -26.89 -12.35
N ALA A 400 34.92 -25.79 -12.22
CA ALA A 400 33.46 -25.84 -12.15
C ALA A 400 32.95 -26.72 -13.31
N ALA A 401 32.09 -27.70 -12.99
CA ALA A 401 31.32 -28.39 -14.02
C ALA A 401 30.60 -27.29 -14.82
N ALA A 402 30.51 -27.46 -16.13
CA ALA A 402 29.69 -26.53 -16.89
C ALA A 402 28.26 -26.81 -16.47
N LEU A 403 27.66 -25.85 -15.76
CA LEU A 403 26.21 -25.70 -15.62
C LEU A 403 25.59 -26.04 -16.97
N ASP A 404 24.68 -27.01 -17.01
CA ASP A 404 24.03 -27.41 -18.25
C ASP A 404 22.63 -26.81 -18.41
N GLY A 405 22.18 -26.07 -17.38
CA GLY A 405 20.95 -25.30 -17.35
C GLY A 405 19.72 -26.16 -17.06
N THR A 406 19.91 -27.34 -16.47
CA THR A 406 18.83 -28.23 -16.05
C THR A 406 19.04 -28.64 -14.60
N VAL A 407 18.00 -28.47 -13.78
CA VAL A 407 17.99 -28.96 -12.39
C VAL A 407 17.46 -30.39 -12.41
N ASP A 408 18.35 -31.37 -12.24
CA ASP A 408 18.03 -32.79 -12.23
C ASP A 408 17.78 -33.29 -10.78
N GLY A 409 16.61 -33.90 -10.57
CA GLY A 409 16.22 -34.64 -9.38
C GLY A 409 16.97 -35.96 -9.20
N THR A 410 16.66 -36.68 -8.13
CA THR A 410 17.22 -38.00 -7.81
C THR A 410 16.25 -39.13 -8.18
N LEU A 411 16.43 -40.32 -7.59
CA LEU A 411 15.55 -41.47 -7.79
C LEU A 411 14.65 -41.74 -6.57
N ASN A 412 14.57 -40.80 -5.64
CA ASN A 412 13.74 -40.88 -4.44
C ASN A 412 12.97 -39.57 -4.31
N ASP A 413 11.91 -39.55 -3.52
CA ASP A 413 11.12 -38.37 -3.18
C ASP A 413 12.01 -37.16 -2.83
N ASP A 414 11.99 -36.17 -3.72
CA ASP A 414 12.79 -34.95 -3.68
C ASP A 414 11.92 -33.74 -3.29
N THR A 415 12.58 -32.74 -2.71
CA THR A 415 12.01 -31.40 -2.54
C THR A 415 12.90 -30.44 -3.31
N ILE A 416 12.47 -30.11 -4.53
CA ILE A 416 13.22 -29.29 -5.47
C ILE A 416 12.71 -27.85 -5.35
N ASP A 417 13.49 -27.01 -4.68
CA ASP A 417 13.25 -25.58 -4.52
C ASP A 417 14.56 -24.78 -4.70
N THR A 418 14.53 -23.46 -4.48
CA THR A 418 15.73 -22.58 -4.52
C THR A 418 16.89 -22.97 -3.59
N SER A 419 16.68 -23.94 -2.69
CA SER A 419 17.70 -24.48 -1.79
C SER A 419 18.17 -25.89 -2.18
N TYR A 420 17.68 -26.43 -3.30
CA TYR A 420 18.08 -27.73 -3.83
C TYR A 420 19.54 -27.72 -4.29
N THR A 421 20.36 -28.61 -3.71
CA THR A 421 21.81 -28.70 -3.99
C THR A 421 22.26 -30.06 -4.49
N ASP A 422 21.33 -31.00 -4.68
CA ASP A 422 21.65 -32.39 -5.01
C ASP A 422 21.82 -32.59 -6.54
N ASP A 423 21.65 -31.53 -7.32
CA ASP A 423 21.89 -31.50 -8.77
C ASP A 423 23.33 -31.95 -9.13
N PRO A 424 23.51 -32.93 -10.03
CA PRO A 424 24.83 -33.44 -10.41
C PRO A 424 25.75 -32.44 -11.14
N HIS A 425 25.18 -31.39 -11.75
CA HIS A 425 25.90 -30.36 -12.52
C HIS A 425 26.08 -29.05 -11.75
N GLY A 426 25.41 -28.91 -10.60
CA GLY A 426 25.40 -27.76 -9.71
C GLY A 426 24.45 -26.65 -10.15
N ASP A 427 23.51 -26.94 -11.05
CA ASP A 427 22.43 -26.04 -11.45
C ASP A 427 21.42 -25.89 -10.30
N MET A 428 20.98 -24.67 -10.01
CA MET A 428 20.06 -24.36 -8.90
C MET A 428 18.88 -23.54 -9.41
N VAL A 429 17.70 -23.83 -8.87
CA VAL A 429 16.50 -23.05 -9.13
C VAL A 429 16.73 -21.56 -8.77
N ASP A 430 16.28 -20.65 -9.64
CA ASP A 430 16.30 -19.19 -9.49
C ASP A 430 17.70 -18.54 -9.38
N ASN A 431 18.77 -19.24 -9.76
CA ASN A 431 20.15 -18.79 -9.54
C ASN A 431 20.80 -18.08 -10.76
N ASN A 432 20.02 -17.80 -11.81
CA ASN A 432 20.49 -17.25 -13.10
C ASN A 432 21.61 -18.09 -13.75
N ASP A 433 21.63 -19.40 -13.50
CA ASP A 433 22.59 -20.34 -14.08
C ASP A 433 22.11 -20.96 -15.40
N ASN A 434 20.89 -20.65 -15.86
CA ASN A 434 20.44 -21.01 -17.19
C ASN A 434 21.45 -20.57 -18.28
N VAL A 435 22.01 -21.56 -18.97
CA VAL A 435 23.12 -21.43 -19.93
C VAL A 435 22.71 -20.64 -21.19
N VAL A 436 21.41 -20.50 -21.45
CA VAL A 436 20.89 -19.89 -22.68
C VAL A 436 20.95 -18.36 -22.65
N ASP A 437 20.62 -17.72 -21.52
CA ASP A 437 20.58 -16.26 -21.39
C ASP A 437 20.83 -15.70 -19.97
N GLY A 438 20.95 -16.55 -18.94
CA GLY A 438 21.10 -16.13 -17.54
C GLY A 438 19.86 -15.42 -17.00
N SER A 439 18.66 -15.76 -17.48
CA SER A 439 17.38 -15.50 -16.81
C SER A 439 17.19 -16.47 -15.64
N ASN A 440 16.11 -16.29 -14.88
CA ASN A 440 15.67 -17.27 -13.89
C ASN A 440 14.79 -18.37 -14.52
N ASP A 441 14.70 -18.46 -15.86
CA ASP A 441 13.88 -19.48 -16.51
C ASP A 441 14.56 -20.86 -16.35
N ASP A 442 13.98 -21.72 -15.54
CA ASP A 442 14.53 -23.01 -15.15
C ASP A 442 13.92 -24.18 -15.92
N TYR A 443 14.72 -25.22 -16.07
CA TYR A 443 14.30 -26.47 -16.69
C TYR A 443 14.53 -27.58 -15.69
N ILE A 444 13.45 -28.12 -15.11
CA ILE A 444 13.49 -29.01 -13.94
C ILE A 444 12.97 -30.40 -14.31
N PHE A 445 13.72 -31.43 -13.93
CA PHE A 445 13.32 -32.84 -14.03
C PHE A 445 13.26 -33.48 -12.64
N ALA A 446 12.07 -33.87 -12.18
CA ALA A 446 11.92 -34.50 -10.85
C ALA A 446 12.36 -35.98 -10.84
N ASP A 447 12.24 -36.67 -12.00
CA ASP A 447 12.73 -38.02 -12.29
C ASP A 447 11.87 -39.18 -11.72
N TYR A 448 12.11 -39.67 -10.52
CA TYR A 448 11.35 -40.80 -9.92
C TYR A 448 11.16 -40.57 -8.43
N GLY A 449 9.93 -40.67 -7.96
CA GLY A 449 9.61 -40.41 -6.55
C GLY A 449 8.28 -39.68 -6.46
N ASP A 450 7.72 -39.55 -5.25
CA ASP A 450 6.62 -38.61 -5.03
C ASP A 450 7.26 -37.25 -4.72
N ASP A 451 7.47 -36.43 -5.74
CA ASP A 451 8.34 -35.25 -5.68
C ASP A 451 7.56 -33.97 -5.39
N SER A 452 8.20 -33.00 -4.74
CA SER A 452 7.64 -31.65 -4.52
C SER A 452 8.54 -30.62 -5.17
N VAL A 453 8.03 -29.94 -6.20
CA VAL A 453 8.78 -28.97 -7.01
C VAL A 453 8.19 -27.57 -6.87
N SER A 454 9.05 -26.58 -6.65
CA SER A 454 8.72 -25.15 -6.67
C SER A 454 9.75 -24.42 -7.54
N ALA A 455 9.34 -24.00 -8.75
CA ALA A 455 10.23 -23.47 -9.78
C ALA A 455 10.55 -21.97 -9.62
N GLY A 456 9.63 -21.18 -9.05
CA GLY A 456 9.99 -19.86 -8.50
C GLY A 456 9.71 -18.70 -9.45
N LEU A 457 10.73 -17.94 -9.87
CA LEU A 457 10.54 -16.81 -10.80
C LEU A 457 11.03 -17.19 -12.19
N GLY A 458 10.28 -16.91 -13.24
CA GLY A 458 10.76 -17.14 -14.61
C GLY A 458 9.75 -17.92 -15.42
N ASP A 459 9.99 -18.03 -16.74
CA ASP A 459 9.16 -18.88 -17.60
C ASP A 459 9.70 -20.32 -17.52
N ASP A 460 9.23 -21.08 -16.55
CA ASP A 460 9.83 -22.35 -16.15
C ASP A 460 9.26 -23.56 -16.91
N THR A 461 10.02 -24.65 -16.96
CA THR A 461 9.53 -25.94 -17.46
C THR A 461 9.81 -27.04 -16.46
N VAL A 462 8.75 -27.67 -15.94
CA VAL A 462 8.85 -28.74 -14.94
C VAL A 462 8.27 -30.04 -15.48
N ILE A 463 9.00 -31.15 -15.31
CA ILE A 463 8.53 -32.50 -15.66
C ILE A 463 8.66 -33.44 -14.44
N GLY A 464 7.53 -33.89 -13.91
CA GLY A 464 7.43 -34.80 -12.76
C GLY A 464 7.89 -36.23 -13.06
N TRP A 465 7.41 -36.80 -14.17
CA TRP A 465 7.67 -38.17 -14.65
C TRP A 465 6.89 -39.29 -13.95
N TRP A 466 7.42 -39.88 -12.87
CA TRP A 466 6.88 -41.10 -12.25
C TRP A 466 6.73 -40.91 -10.74
N GLY A 467 5.49 -40.86 -10.28
CA GLY A 467 5.10 -40.79 -8.87
C GLY A 467 3.88 -39.90 -8.71
N GLU A 468 3.42 -39.71 -7.48
CA GLU A 468 2.37 -38.71 -7.18
C GLU A 468 3.06 -37.37 -6.89
N ASP A 469 3.25 -36.54 -7.91
CA ASP A 469 4.06 -35.32 -7.83
C ASP A 469 3.22 -34.09 -7.43
N THR A 470 3.84 -33.15 -6.72
CA THR A 470 3.27 -31.82 -6.42
C THR A 470 4.13 -30.74 -7.07
N ILE A 471 3.57 -30.01 -8.04
CA ILE A 471 4.30 -29.08 -8.90
C ILE A 471 3.72 -27.66 -8.77
N ASP A 472 4.57 -26.70 -8.40
CA ASP A 472 4.28 -25.26 -8.37
C ASP A 472 5.24 -24.53 -9.32
N GLY A 473 4.70 -23.93 -10.39
CA GLY A 473 5.48 -23.15 -11.36
C GLY A 473 6.01 -21.84 -10.78
N GLY A 474 5.29 -21.24 -9.82
CA GLY A 474 5.65 -19.94 -9.28
C GLY A 474 5.10 -18.79 -10.12
N THR A 475 5.96 -17.89 -10.61
CA THR A 475 5.54 -16.74 -11.42
C THR A 475 6.21 -16.74 -12.78
N GLY A 476 5.45 -16.68 -13.86
CA GLY A 476 5.97 -16.58 -15.22
C GLY A 476 5.02 -17.24 -16.21
N ASP A 477 5.43 -17.45 -17.46
CA ASP A 477 4.63 -18.28 -18.37
C ASP A 477 5.18 -19.73 -18.34
N ASP A 478 4.64 -20.56 -17.44
CA ASP A 478 5.23 -21.86 -17.10
C ASP A 478 4.69 -23.04 -17.94
N ALA A 479 5.46 -24.12 -18.04
CA ALA A 479 5.05 -25.38 -18.66
C ALA A 479 5.24 -26.56 -17.69
N LEU A 480 4.15 -27.07 -17.14
CA LEU A 480 4.11 -28.06 -16.06
C LEU A 480 3.53 -29.39 -16.58
N PHE A 481 4.30 -30.46 -16.41
CA PHE A 481 3.93 -31.80 -16.85
C PHE A 481 4.02 -32.78 -15.67
N GLY A 482 2.90 -33.37 -15.26
CA GLY A 482 2.81 -34.31 -14.13
C GLY A 482 3.46 -35.64 -14.48
N GLY A 483 2.78 -36.43 -15.32
CA GLY A 483 3.41 -37.51 -16.06
C GLY A 483 2.75 -38.87 -15.89
N SER A 484 2.83 -39.51 -14.74
CA SER A 484 2.25 -40.84 -14.52
C SER A 484 1.92 -41.01 -13.06
N GLU A 485 0.75 -41.60 -12.78
CA GLU A 485 0.10 -41.64 -11.46
C GLU A 485 -0.71 -40.35 -11.25
N SER A 486 -0.98 -39.90 -10.02
CA SER A 486 -1.91 -38.79 -9.76
C SER A 486 -1.14 -37.59 -9.26
N ASP A 487 -1.16 -36.52 -10.05
CA ASP A 487 -0.33 -35.34 -9.82
C ASP A 487 -1.17 -34.14 -9.33
N THR A 488 -0.54 -33.26 -8.56
CA THR A 488 -1.15 -32.03 -8.05
C THR A 488 -0.38 -30.81 -8.55
N PHE A 489 -1.06 -29.92 -9.27
CA PHE A 489 -0.51 -28.67 -9.77
C PHE A 489 -1.02 -27.50 -8.92
N ILE A 490 -0.11 -26.82 -8.24
CA ILE A 490 -0.46 -25.68 -7.39
C ILE A 490 -0.49 -24.42 -8.25
N VAL A 491 -1.61 -23.69 -8.19
CA VAL A 491 -1.78 -22.39 -8.86
C VAL A 491 -1.90 -21.30 -7.79
N ASN A 492 -0.98 -20.34 -7.82
CA ASN A 492 -0.90 -19.24 -6.86
C ASN A 492 -1.07 -17.88 -7.54
N GLU A 493 -1.23 -16.81 -6.76
CA GLU A 493 -1.38 -15.45 -7.29
C GLU A 493 -0.20 -15.04 -8.18
N ASN A 494 -0.50 -14.45 -9.35
CA ASN A 494 0.48 -14.09 -10.39
C ASN A 494 1.20 -15.29 -11.04
N PHE A 495 0.53 -16.44 -11.11
CA PHE A 495 1.03 -17.64 -11.79
C PHE A 495 1.50 -17.33 -13.22
N GLY A 496 0.69 -16.62 -14.01
CA GLY A 496 1.03 -16.15 -15.35
C GLY A 496 0.30 -16.93 -16.45
N ASN A 497 0.88 -17.13 -17.64
CA ASN A 497 0.19 -17.86 -18.73
C ASN A 497 0.64 -19.32 -18.85
N ASP A 498 0.22 -20.14 -17.90
CA ASP A 498 0.76 -21.49 -17.73
C ASP A 498 0.13 -22.53 -18.67
N GLN A 499 0.90 -23.58 -18.94
CA GLN A 499 0.45 -24.82 -19.58
C GLN A 499 0.58 -25.96 -18.58
N ILE A 500 -0.53 -26.60 -18.25
CA ILE A 500 -0.61 -27.69 -17.29
C ILE A 500 -1.11 -28.94 -18.01
N ASP A 501 -0.36 -30.04 -17.92
CA ASP A 501 -0.68 -31.32 -18.57
C ASP A 501 -0.47 -32.46 -17.56
N GLY A 502 -1.58 -33.08 -17.12
CA GLY A 502 -1.56 -34.27 -16.23
C GLY A 502 -1.05 -35.54 -16.93
N ALA A 503 -1.11 -35.55 -18.26
CA ALA A 503 -0.77 -36.64 -19.18
C ALA A 503 -1.78 -37.82 -19.23
N ASN A 504 -2.19 -38.15 -20.45
CA ASN A 504 -3.10 -39.28 -20.69
C ASN A 504 -2.38 -40.64 -20.65
N ASP A 505 -2.41 -41.33 -19.52
CA ASP A 505 -1.82 -42.66 -19.38
C ASP A 505 -2.72 -43.79 -19.97
N GLY A 506 -4.00 -43.47 -20.15
CA GLY A 506 -5.02 -44.27 -20.83
C GLY A 506 -5.62 -45.41 -19.99
N ASP A 507 -5.40 -45.43 -18.68
CA ASP A 507 -5.98 -46.39 -17.75
C ASP A 507 -7.20 -45.85 -16.97
N GLY A 508 -7.31 -44.52 -16.83
CA GLY A 508 -8.46 -43.79 -16.28
C GLY A 508 -8.70 -44.07 -14.80
N LEU A 509 -7.62 -44.31 -14.05
CA LEU A 509 -7.62 -44.51 -12.60
C LEU A 509 -6.80 -43.44 -11.86
N ASP A 510 -5.98 -42.70 -12.59
CA ASP A 510 -5.31 -41.47 -12.21
C ASP A 510 -6.33 -40.33 -12.01
N VAL A 511 -6.06 -39.45 -11.04
CA VAL A 511 -6.84 -38.25 -10.77
C VAL A 511 -5.85 -37.10 -10.64
N ASP A 512 -5.68 -36.34 -11.73
CA ASP A 512 -4.83 -35.16 -11.72
C ASP A 512 -5.63 -33.96 -11.21
N VAL A 513 -5.00 -33.19 -10.31
CA VAL A 513 -5.62 -32.11 -9.56
C VAL A 513 -4.96 -30.78 -9.91
N VAL A 514 -5.75 -29.80 -10.32
CA VAL A 514 -5.34 -28.39 -10.28
C VAL A 514 -5.83 -27.79 -8.97
N ASP A 515 -4.89 -27.46 -8.08
CA ASP A 515 -5.14 -26.89 -6.75
C ASP A 515 -4.85 -25.38 -6.77
N ALA A 516 -5.92 -24.60 -6.88
CA ALA A 516 -5.91 -23.15 -6.79
C ALA A 516 -6.46 -22.64 -5.44
N SER A 517 -6.48 -23.49 -4.40
CA SER A 517 -7.07 -23.15 -3.08
C SER A 517 -6.41 -21.97 -2.37
N ASN A 518 -5.20 -21.56 -2.77
CA ASN A 518 -4.52 -20.37 -2.25
C ASN A 518 -4.90 -19.08 -2.98
N MET A 519 -5.71 -19.15 -4.04
CA MET A 519 -6.18 -17.99 -4.79
C MET A 519 -7.20 -17.20 -3.98
N THR A 520 -7.09 -15.88 -4.04
CA THR A 520 -8.03 -14.93 -3.45
C THR A 520 -8.70 -14.05 -4.51
N SER A 521 -8.19 -14.11 -5.73
CA SER A 521 -8.75 -13.46 -6.91
C SER A 521 -9.84 -14.34 -7.53
N ASP A 522 -10.92 -13.71 -8.00
CA ASP A 522 -11.98 -14.35 -8.76
C ASP A 522 -11.43 -15.09 -10.00
N LEU A 523 -11.74 -16.37 -10.11
CA LEU A 523 -11.31 -17.27 -11.18
C LEU A 523 -12.45 -17.56 -12.14
N THR A 524 -12.13 -17.62 -13.43
CA THR A 524 -13.02 -18.17 -14.46
C THR A 524 -12.44 -19.47 -14.97
N LEU A 525 -13.13 -20.59 -14.72
CA LEU A 525 -12.83 -21.91 -15.27
C LEU A 525 -13.75 -22.20 -16.45
N THR A 526 -13.19 -22.37 -17.65
CA THR A 526 -13.92 -22.76 -18.85
C THR A 526 -13.44 -24.11 -19.36
N LEU A 527 -14.32 -25.10 -19.40
CA LEU A 527 -14.00 -26.47 -19.81
C LEU A 527 -14.67 -26.78 -21.15
N ASP A 528 -13.92 -26.50 -22.22
CA ASP A 528 -14.40 -26.61 -23.61
C ASP A 528 -13.86 -27.84 -24.36
N GLN A 529 -13.02 -28.65 -23.70
CA GLN A 529 -12.52 -29.95 -24.17
C GLN A 529 -12.79 -31.07 -23.13
N PRO A 530 -12.82 -32.35 -23.54
CA PRO A 530 -12.84 -33.46 -22.59
C PRO A 530 -11.57 -33.45 -21.73
N SER A 531 -11.73 -33.36 -20.41
CA SER A 531 -10.64 -33.29 -19.42
C SER A 531 -9.66 -32.14 -19.65
N GLY A 532 -10.11 -30.97 -20.12
CA GLY A 532 -9.22 -29.82 -20.33
C GLY A 532 -9.95 -28.52 -20.62
N GLY A 533 -9.27 -27.39 -20.39
CA GLY A 533 -9.84 -26.07 -20.54
C GLY A 533 -8.90 -24.93 -20.18
N THR A 534 -9.46 -23.85 -19.64
CA THR A 534 -8.73 -22.65 -19.22
C THR A 534 -9.19 -22.17 -17.86
N LEU A 535 -8.25 -21.86 -16.98
CA LEU A 535 -8.46 -21.21 -15.69
C LEU A 535 -7.82 -19.81 -15.74
N THR A 536 -8.53 -18.74 -15.40
CA THR A 536 -8.00 -17.36 -15.48
C THR A 536 -8.52 -16.44 -14.38
N ASP A 537 -7.67 -15.55 -13.85
CA ASP A 537 -8.04 -14.45 -12.94
C ASP A 537 -8.35 -13.12 -13.68
N GLY A 538 -8.47 -13.19 -15.02
CA GLY A 538 -8.63 -12.04 -15.92
C GLY A 538 -7.33 -11.36 -16.35
N VAL A 539 -6.19 -11.68 -15.74
CA VAL A 539 -4.84 -11.20 -16.10
C VAL A 539 -3.94 -12.35 -16.55
N ASN A 540 -3.92 -13.42 -15.78
CA ASN A 540 -3.14 -14.65 -15.91
C ASN A 540 -4.05 -15.78 -16.41
N THR A 541 -3.54 -16.76 -17.14
CA THR A 541 -4.36 -17.82 -17.75
C THR A 541 -3.61 -19.16 -17.81
N ALA A 542 -4.09 -20.15 -17.07
CA ALA A 542 -3.58 -21.51 -17.11
C ALA A 542 -4.42 -22.32 -18.11
N THR A 543 -3.75 -22.92 -19.08
CA THR A 543 -4.35 -23.85 -20.04
C THR A 543 -4.10 -25.27 -19.56
N THR A 544 -5.17 -26.07 -19.44
CA THR A 544 -5.12 -27.40 -18.83
C THR A 544 -5.49 -28.50 -19.83
N GLU A 545 -4.79 -29.63 -19.76
CA GLU A 545 -5.11 -30.86 -20.50
C GLU A 545 -4.95 -32.08 -19.58
N TYR A 546 -5.87 -33.04 -19.68
CA TYR A 546 -5.96 -34.24 -18.83
C TYR A 546 -5.99 -33.92 -17.34
N ILE A 547 -6.99 -33.13 -16.92
CA ILE A 547 -7.25 -32.85 -15.50
C ILE A 547 -8.66 -33.33 -15.14
N GLU A 548 -8.77 -34.09 -14.05
CA GLU A 548 -10.02 -34.68 -13.56
C GLU A 548 -10.65 -33.87 -12.42
N GLN A 549 -9.84 -33.15 -11.63
CA GLN A 549 -10.29 -32.39 -10.48
C GLN A 549 -9.74 -30.97 -10.47
N TYR A 550 -10.60 -30.01 -10.15
CA TYR A 550 -10.25 -28.62 -9.90
C TYR A 550 -10.66 -28.26 -8.48
N ILE A 551 -9.75 -27.59 -7.76
CA ILE A 551 -10.01 -26.99 -6.44
C ILE A 551 -9.74 -25.49 -6.60
N LEU A 552 -10.75 -24.67 -6.36
CA LEU A 552 -10.67 -23.22 -6.52
C LEU A 552 -10.52 -22.51 -5.16
N GLY A 553 -10.54 -21.18 -5.20
CA GLY A 553 -9.97 -20.31 -4.18
C GLY A 553 -10.98 -19.80 -3.15
N SER A 554 -10.76 -18.57 -2.70
CA SER A 554 -11.71 -17.82 -1.85
C SER A 554 -12.35 -16.64 -2.59
N GLY A 555 -12.24 -16.64 -3.93
CA GLY A 555 -12.75 -15.60 -4.81
C GLY A 555 -14.17 -15.91 -5.28
N ASP A 556 -14.85 -14.93 -5.86
CA ASP A 556 -16.18 -15.18 -6.46
C ASP A 556 -15.98 -15.82 -7.85
N ASP A 557 -15.93 -17.14 -7.89
CA ASP A 557 -15.46 -17.93 -9.03
C ASP A 557 -16.59 -18.25 -10.01
N THR A 558 -16.26 -18.37 -11.30
CA THR A 558 -17.19 -18.71 -12.38
C THR A 558 -16.74 -19.94 -13.13
N VAL A 559 -17.54 -21.01 -13.12
CA VAL A 559 -17.28 -22.26 -13.84
C VAL A 559 -18.28 -22.44 -14.98
N THR A 560 -17.78 -22.63 -16.19
CA THR A 560 -18.60 -22.99 -17.36
C THR A 560 -18.04 -24.22 -18.04
N SER A 561 -18.81 -25.30 -18.08
CA SER A 561 -18.42 -26.54 -18.73
C SER A 561 -19.35 -26.96 -19.85
N LEU A 562 -18.77 -27.53 -20.91
CA LEU A 562 -19.51 -28.21 -21.99
C LEU A 562 -19.41 -29.74 -21.91
N TYR A 563 -18.62 -30.27 -20.97
CA TYR A 563 -18.27 -31.69 -20.83
C TYR A 563 -18.19 -32.10 -19.35
N SER A 564 -18.40 -33.37 -19.04
CA SER A 564 -18.41 -33.84 -17.65
C SER A 564 -17.06 -33.62 -16.98
N VAL A 565 -17.12 -33.20 -15.71
CA VAL A 565 -15.99 -33.03 -14.80
C VAL A 565 -16.32 -33.87 -13.59
N ASP A 566 -15.50 -34.88 -13.30
CA ASP A 566 -15.87 -35.85 -12.29
C ASP A 566 -16.01 -35.19 -10.90
N THR A 567 -15.20 -34.16 -10.59
CA THR A 567 -15.31 -33.39 -9.33
C THR A 567 -14.79 -31.95 -9.46
N ILE A 568 -15.53 -30.97 -8.94
CA ILE A 568 -15.13 -29.56 -8.80
C ILE A 568 -15.37 -29.13 -7.36
N ASP A 569 -14.37 -28.51 -6.75
CA ASP A 569 -14.46 -27.83 -5.45
C ASP A 569 -14.28 -26.34 -5.69
N LEU A 570 -15.29 -25.53 -5.39
CA LEU A 570 -15.31 -24.10 -5.68
C LEU A 570 -14.62 -23.27 -4.58
N GLY A 571 -14.40 -23.85 -3.39
CA GLY A 571 -13.79 -23.12 -2.28
C GLY A 571 -14.77 -22.16 -1.60
N GLU A 572 -14.28 -21.08 -0.97
CA GLU A 572 -15.16 -20.08 -0.34
C GLU A 572 -15.51 -18.98 -1.39
N GLY A 573 -16.70 -18.38 -1.36
CA GLY A 573 -17.03 -17.27 -2.27
C GLY A 573 -18.46 -17.31 -2.78
N ALA A 574 -18.90 -16.25 -3.48
CA ALA A 574 -20.20 -16.27 -4.14
C ALA A 574 -20.06 -16.77 -5.59
N ASP A 575 -20.10 -18.08 -5.76
CA ASP A 575 -19.70 -18.74 -7.00
C ASP A 575 -20.83 -18.95 -8.00
N VAL A 576 -20.49 -19.03 -9.28
CA VAL A 576 -21.44 -19.32 -10.37
C VAL A 576 -20.96 -20.52 -11.17
N ILE A 577 -21.71 -21.62 -11.15
CA ILE A 577 -21.33 -22.86 -11.84
C ILE A 577 -22.39 -23.37 -12.82
N ASN A 578 -21.93 -23.70 -14.03
CA ASN A 578 -22.61 -24.59 -14.97
C ASN A 578 -21.69 -25.79 -15.25
N ALA A 579 -22.04 -26.96 -14.69
CA ALA A 579 -21.26 -28.19 -14.85
C ALA A 579 -21.43 -28.88 -16.22
N GLY A 580 -22.40 -28.43 -17.02
CA GLY A 580 -22.65 -28.97 -18.35
C GLY A 580 -23.13 -30.42 -18.32
N SER A 581 -22.79 -31.20 -19.37
CA SER A 581 -23.27 -32.58 -19.49
C SER A 581 -22.42 -33.57 -18.69
N GLY A 582 -23.01 -34.37 -17.82
CA GLY A 582 -22.25 -35.28 -16.96
C GLY A 582 -23.11 -35.91 -15.88
N ASN A 583 -22.46 -36.48 -14.87
CA ASN A 583 -23.07 -36.63 -13.56
C ASN A 583 -21.97 -36.18 -12.62
N ASP A 584 -21.96 -34.89 -12.34
CA ASP A 584 -20.79 -34.23 -11.76
C ASP A 584 -20.96 -34.11 -10.24
N VAL A 585 -19.84 -33.99 -9.53
CA VAL A 585 -19.81 -33.74 -8.08
C VAL A 585 -19.26 -32.33 -7.87
N ILE A 586 -20.07 -31.48 -7.23
CA ILE A 586 -19.76 -30.07 -7.00
C ILE A 586 -19.71 -29.87 -5.50
N ASP A 587 -18.60 -29.34 -4.98
CA ASP A 587 -18.49 -28.84 -3.62
C ASP A 587 -18.54 -27.31 -3.66
N LEU A 588 -19.48 -26.71 -2.94
CA LEU A 588 -19.67 -25.25 -2.81
C LEU A 588 -18.84 -24.64 -1.66
N GLY A 589 -17.97 -25.42 -1.02
CA GLY A 589 -17.10 -24.91 0.04
C GLY A 589 -17.62 -25.06 1.46
N ASN A 590 -16.73 -24.86 2.43
CA ASN A 590 -17.06 -24.97 3.85
C ASN A 590 -16.10 -24.19 4.75
N ASP A 591 -16.63 -23.25 5.55
CA ASP A 591 -15.84 -22.43 6.50
C ASP A 591 -15.41 -23.18 7.79
N GLY A 592 -15.64 -24.49 7.85
CA GLY A 592 -15.50 -25.32 9.05
C GLY A 592 -16.73 -25.30 9.96
N GLY A 593 -17.84 -24.74 9.49
CA GLY A 593 -19.16 -24.68 10.07
C GLY A 593 -19.98 -25.96 9.84
N ALA A 594 -21.31 -25.83 9.91
CA ALA A 594 -22.24 -26.95 9.72
C ALA A 594 -23.25 -26.67 8.59
N LEU A 595 -23.09 -25.55 7.89
CA LEU A 595 -24.02 -24.94 6.93
C LEU A 595 -23.16 -24.21 5.87
N GLY A 596 -22.22 -24.94 5.23
CA GLY A 596 -21.31 -24.45 4.19
C GLY A 596 -20.50 -23.22 4.57
N ASP A 597 -20.16 -22.36 3.60
CA ASP A 597 -19.29 -21.19 3.78
C ASP A 597 -20.09 -19.91 4.11
N GLY A 598 -21.38 -19.87 3.77
CA GLY A 598 -22.30 -18.78 4.04
C GLY A 598 -22.30 -17.65 3.01
N ASP A 599 -21.56 -17.81 1.91
CA ASP A 599 -21.66 -16.97 0.72
C ASP A 599 -22.83 -17.48 -0.17
N ALA A 600 -23.08 -16.88 -1.32
CA ALA A 600 -24.33 -17.06 -2.06
C ALA A 600 -24.08 -17.62 -3.47
N ASP A 601 -24.09 -18.94 -3.59
CA ASP A 601 -23.78 -19.63 -4.83
C ASP A 601 -24.95 -19.72 -5.80
N VAL A 602 -24.64 -19.77 -7.09
CA VAL A 602 -25.60 -19.90 -8.18
C VAL A 602 -25.22 -21.09 -9.06
N MET A 603 -26.11 -22.07 -9.13
CA MET A 603 -25.92 -23.24 -10.00
C MET A 603 -26.86 -23.17 -11.19
N VAL A 604 -26.30 -23.09 -12.38
CA VAL A 604 -27.02 -22.89 -13.65
C VAL A 604 -27.22 -24.22 -14.35
N PHE A 605 -28.47 -24.57 -14.63
CA PHE A 605 -28.85 -25.81 -15.28
C PHE A 605 -29.51 -25.60 -16.65
N SER A 606 -29.33 -26.60 -17.51
CA SER A 606 -29.88 -26.69 -18.86
C SER A 606 -30.35 -28.12 -19.16
N ASP A 607 -31.20 -28.24 -20.19
CA ASP A 607 -31.66 -29.54 -20.66
C ASP A 607 -30.49 -30.46 -21.08
N GLY A 608 -30.36 -31.60 -20.38
CA GLY A 608 -29.37 -32.64 -20.69
C GLY A 608 -28.07 -32.59 -19.90
N ASP A 609 -28.02 -31.76 -18.85
CA ASP A 609 -26.85 -31.65 -17.96
C ASP A 609 -26.60 -32.93 -17.15
N GLY A 610 -27.66 -33.63 -16.73
CA GLY A 610 -27.56 -35.00 -16.21
C GLY A 610 -28.02 -35.15 -14.77
N ASN A 611 -27.27 -35.91 -13.96
CA ASN A 611 -27.62 -36.11 -12.55
C ASN A 611 -26.47 -35.73 -11.63
N ASP A 612 -26.55 -34.53 -11.10
CA ASP A 612 -25.45 -33.91 -10.38
C ASP A 612 -25.64 -34.02 -8.87
N THR A 613 -24.52 -33.97 -8.17
CA THR A 613 -24.46 -34.05 -6.71
C THR A 613 -23.75 -32.81 -6.19
N ILE A 614 -24.43 -32.08 -5.31
CA ILE A 614 -23.88 -30.90 -4.65
C ILE A 614 -23.60 -31.23 -3.19
N GLU A 615 -22.39 -30.95 -2.75
CA GLU A 615 -21.98 -30.94 -1.36
C GLU A 615 -21.99 -29.50 -0.82
N ASN A 616 -22.24 -29.38 0.49
CA ASN A 616 -22.29 -28.09 1.20
C ASN A 616 -23.31 -27.04 0.70
N PHE A 617 -24.45 -27.45 0.11
CA PHE A 617 -25.54 -26.51 -0.20
C PHE A 617 -26.24 -25.92 1.04
N GLU A 618 -26.36 -24.61 1.10
CA GLU A 618 -27.06 -23.82 2.12
C GLU A 618 -28.56 -23.75 1.85
N ALA A 619 -29.31 -24.56 2.60
CA ALA A 619 -30.76 -24.55 2.52
C ALA A 619 -31.38 -23.19 2.89
N PRO A 620 -32.51 -22.82 2.26
CA PRO A 620 -33.15 -21.52 2.47
C PRO A 620 -33.67 -21.38 3.91
N TYR A 621 -33.64 -20.17 4.45
CA TYR A 621 -34.12 -19.87 5.81
C TYR A 621 -35.16 -18.76 5.82
N GLN A 622 -35.95 -18.70 6.90
CA GLN A 622 -36.99 -17.69 7.06
C GLN A 622 -36.45 -16.50 7.86
N ASP A 623 -36.61 -15.29 7.31
CA ASP A 623 -36.18 -14.03 7.93
C ASP A 623 -37.09 -13.60 9.10
N ILE A 624 -36.91 -12.37 9.60
CA ILE A 624 -37.71 -11.84 10.72
C ILE A 624 -39.16 -11.52 10.35
N ASN A 625 -39.45 -11.30 9.07
CA ASN A 625 -40.74 -10.93 8.52
C ASN A 625 -41.56 -12.16 8.13
N GLY A 626 -40.90 -13.31 7.97
CA GLY A 626 -41.54 -14.54 7.54
C GLY A 626 -41.27 -14.88 6.08
N ASP A 627 -40.35 -14.17 5.43
CA ASP A 627 -39.99 -14.36 4.04
C ASP A 627 -38.85 -15.39 3.96
N TRP A 628 -38.92 -16.30 2.98
CA TRP A 628 -37.86 -17.28 2.76
C TRP A 628 -36.75 -16.64 1.93
N ILE A 629 -35.51 -16.80 2.38
CA ILE A 629 -34.30 -16.28 1.76
C ILE A 629 -33.46 -17.48 1.33
N GLY A 630 -33.15 -17.57 0.03
CA GLY A 630 -32.10 -18.44 -0.47
C GLY A 630 -30.74 -17.88 -0.07
N VAL A 631 -29.86 -18.77 0.36
CA VAL A 631 -28.43 -18.46 0.47
C VAL A 631 -27.83 -18.90 -0.85
N ASP A 632 -27.88 -20.21 -1.10
CA ASP A 632 -27.58 -20.77 -2.41
C ASP A 632 -28.83 -20.89 -3.27
N THR A 633 -28.62 -20.73 -4.57
CA THR A 633 -29.68 -20.70 -5.57
C THR A 633 -29.35 -21.58 -6.77
N ILE A 634 -30.42 -21.98 -7.46
CA ILE A 634 -30.40 -22.82 -8.65
C ILE A 634 -31.12 -22.03 -9.72
N ASP A 635 -30.42 -21.73 -10.82
CA ASP A 635 -30.98 -21.15 -12.02
C ASP A 635 -31.42 -22.28 -12.98
N VAL A 636 -32.72 -22.34 -13.23
CA VAL A 636 -33.36 -23.33 -14.10
C VAL A 636 -33.88 -22.75 -15.41
N ALA A 637 -33.51 -21.51 -15.77
CA ALA A 637 -33.99 -20.85 -17.00
C ALA A 637 -33.62 -21.64 -18.27
N GLY A 638 -32.57 -22.46 -18.24
CA GLY A 638 -32.19 -23.35 -19.35
C GLY A 638 -33.00 -24.65 -19.43
N MET A 639 -33.84 -24.96 -18.44
CA MET A 639 -34.59 -26.22 -18.34
C MET A 639 -36.03 -26.09 -18.84
N HIS A 640 -36.48 -27.08 -19.61
CA HIS A 640 -37.83 -27.08 -20.20
C HIS A 640 -38.67 -28.30 -19.77
N ASP A 641 -39.97 -28.09 -19.62
CA ASP A 641 -40.95 -29.11 -19.29
C ASP A 641 -41.35 -29.98 -20.51
N ALA A 642 -42.37 -30.82 -20.36
CA ALA A 642 -42.82 -31.69 -21.45
C ALA A 642 -43.59 -30.96 -22.56
N ASP A 643 -44.08 -29.76 -22.28
CA ASP A 643 -44.84 -28.89 -23.18
C ASP A 643 -43.97 -27.76 -23.77
N ASP A 644 -42.65 -27.78 -23.54
CA ASP A 644 -41.63 -26.83 -24.03
C ASP A 644 -41.69 -25.46 -23.33
N LEU A 645 -42.21 -25.42 -22.10
CA LEU A 645 -42.24 -24.24 -21.21
C LEU A 645 -41.10 -24.33 -20.18
N GLU A 646 -40.67 -23.19 -19.64
CA GLU A 646 -39.67 -23.16 -18.57
C GLU A 646 -40.14 -23.89 -17.31
N VAL A 647 -39.19 -24.55 -16.63
CA VAL A 647 -39.46 -25.31 -15.41
C VAL A 647 -39.82 -24.37 -14.25
N ASN A 648 -40.97 -24.59 -13.63
CA ASN A 648 -41.41 -23.87 -12.44
C ASN A 648 -41.64 -24.82 -11.24
N THR A 649 -42.03 -24.27 -10.08
CA THR A 649 -42.24 -25.06 -8.85
C THR A 649 -43.26 -26.20 -8.96
N LEU A 650 -44.14 -26.22 -9.96
CA LEU A 650 -45.09 -27.34 -10.19
C LEU A 650 -44.44 -28.54 -10.89
N ASP A 651 -43.33 -28.33 -11.58
CA ASP A 651 -42.62 -29.31 -12.38
C ASP A 651 -41.57 -30.09 -11.57
N VAL A 652 -41.12 -29.51 -10.46
CA VAL A 652 -40.09 -30.10 -9.59
C VAL A 652 -40.70 -31.07 -8.59
N THR A 653 -40.19 -32.31 -8.57
CA THR A 653 -40.54 -33.29 -7.54
C THR A 653 -39.38 -33.50 -6.57
N VAL A 654 -39.60 -33.18 -5.30
CA VAL A 654 -38.59 -33.35 -4.24
C VAL A 654 -38.80 -34.67 -3.51
N THR A 655 -37.74 -35.49 -3.43
CA THR A 655 -37.73 -36.75 -2.68
C THR A 655 -36.55 -36.81 -1.71
N GLU A 656 -36.55 -37.79 -0.79
CA GLU A 656 -35.45 -37.99 0.16
C GLU A 656 -34.77 -39.34 -0.09
N VAL A 657 -33.46 -39.33 -0.33
CA VAL A 657 -32.63 -40.52 -0.54
C VAL A 657 -31.43 -40.46 0.39
N GLY A 658 -31.30 -41.42 1.32
CA GLY A 658 -30.15 -41.48 2.22
C GLY A 658 -30.07 -40.37 3.28
N GLY A 659 -31.06 -39.48 3.35
CA GLY A 659 -31.05 -38.27 4.18
C GLY A 659 -30.87 -36.97 3.38
N ASN A 660 -30.58 -37.09 2.08
CA ASN A 660 -30.34 -35.99 1.16
C ASN A 660 -31.60 -35.70 0.33
N ALA A 661 -31.84 -34.43 0.00
CA ALA A 661 -32.87 -34.00 -0.91
C ALA A 661 -32.47 -34.36 -2.34
N VAL A 662 -33.42 -34.89 -3.10
CA VAL A 662 -33.26 -35.16 -4.53
C VAL A 662 -34.37 -34.43 -5.26
N LEU A 663 -34.02 -33.35 -5.96
CA LEU A 663 -34.89 -32.60 -6.84
C LEU A 663 -34.90 -33.32 -8.18
N THR A 664 -36.08 -33.72 -8.66
CA THR A 664 -36.25 -34.32 -9.97
C THR A 664 -36.99 -33.33 -10.86
N PHE A 665 -36.35 -32.95 -11.95
CA PHE A 665 -36.89 -32.04 -12.96
C PHE A 665 -37.62 -32.84 -14.06
N PRO A 666 -38.37 -32.17 -14.95
CA PRO A 666 -38.85 -32.78 -16.19
C PRO A 666 -37.73 -33.42 -17.01
N ASN A 667 -38.07 -34.26 -17.98
CA ASN A 667 -37.13 -34.94 -18.90
C ASN A 667 -36.11 -35.94 -18.30
N GLY A 668 -35.95 -35.98 -16.98
CA GLY A 668 -35.26 -37.05 -16.24
C GLY A 668 -33.97 -36.64 -15.53
N GLU A 669 -33.61 -35.37 -15.59
CA GLU A 669 -32.54 -34.69 -14.88
C GLU A 669 -32.84 -34.65 -13.37
N SER A 670 -31.80 -34.77 -12.54
CA SER A 670 -31.98 -34.70 -11.09
C SER A 670 -30.78 -34.16 -10.34
N LEU A 671 -31.05 -33.42 -9.27
CA LEU A 671 -30.05 -32.81 -8.42
C LEU A 671 -30.10 -33.41 -7.03
N THR A 672 -28.96 -33.90 -6.54
CA THR A 672 -28.83 -34.44 -5.18
C THR A 672 -28.10 -33.44 -4.28
N LEU A 673 -28.79 -32.91 -3.28
CA LEU A 673 -28.23 -31.99 -2.28
C LEU A 673 -27.77 -32.78 -1.05
N VAL A 674 -26.46 -32.99 -0.91
CA VAL A 674 -25.86 -33.76 0.18
C VAL A 674 -25.95 -32.97 1.47
N GLY A 675 -26.49 -33.59 2.53
CA GLY A 675 -26.62 -32.94 3.85
C GLY A 675 -27.91 -32.15 4.03
N VAL A 676 -28.60 -31.76 2.95
CA VAL A 676 -29.88 -31.04 2.99
C VAL A 676 -31.06 -32.02 3.04
N PRO A 677 -31.91 -32.01 4.08
CA PRO A 677 -33.09 -32.86 4.11
C PRO A 677 -34.20 -32.30 3.21
N ALA A 678 -34.97 -33.19 2.55
CA ALA A 678 -36.06 -32.80 1.66
C ALA A 678 -37.09 -31.83 2.27
N SER A 679 -37.27 -31.83 3.60
CA SER A 679 -38.18 -30.89 4.28
C SER A 679 -37.76 -29.42 4.25
N GLU A 680 -36.50 -29.15 3.91
CA GLU A 680 -35.96 -27.78 3.85
C GLU A 680 -36.09 -27.17 2.45
N VAL A 681 -36.39 -27.99 1.43
CA VAL A 681 -36.51 -27.58 0.02
C VAL A 681 -37.73 -28.22 -0.67
N SER A 682 -38.89 -28.33 0.02
CA SER A 682 -40.07 -29.04 -0.56
C SER A 682 -41.40 -28.28 -0.58
N SER A 683 -41.48 -27.10 0.03
CA SER A 683 -42.62 -26.20 -0.17
C SER A 683 -42.39 -25.27 -1.36
N THR A 684 -43.46 -24.77 -1.96
CA THR A 684 -43.39 -23.83 -3.08
C THR A 684 -42.55 -22.61 -2.72
N GLU A 685 -42.74 -22.04 -1.52
CA GLU A 685 -41.99 -20.88 -1.07
C GLU A 685 -40.50 -21.17 -0.83
N GLN A 686 -40.14 -22.40 -0.46
CA GLN A 686 -38.74 -22.83 -0.35
C GLN A 686 -38.10 -23.08 -1.70
N LEU A 687 -38.85 -23.63 -2.67
CA LEU A 687 -38.36 -23.84 -4.03
C LEU A 687 -38.12 -22.50 -4.74
N ILE A 688 -39.02 -21.52 -4.54
CA ILE A 688 -38.83 -20.14 -5.00
C ILE A 688 -37.58 -19.52 -4.36
N ALA A 689 -37.40 -19.71 -3.05
CA ALA A 689 -36.24 -19.17 -2.36
C ALA A 689 -34.90 -19.71 -2.89
N ILE A 690 -34.83 -20.95 -3.38
CA ILE A 690 -33.63 -21.52 -4.02
C ILE A 690 -33.59 -21.30 -5.54
N GLY A 691 -34.38 -20.38 -6.10
CA GLY A 691 -34.29 -19.97 -7.52
C GLY A 691 -35.21 -20.70 -8.51
N VAL A 692 -36.08 -21.61 -8.06
CA VAL A 692 -37.09 -22.22 -8.96
C VAL A 692 -38.31 -21.31 -9.08
N PRO A 693 -38.63 -20.77 -10.26
CA PRO A 693 -39.67 -19.74 -10.40
C PRO A 693 -41.07 -20.25 -10.05
N ALA A 694 -41.93 -19.32 -9.63
CA ALA A 694 -43.36 -19.57 -9.47
C ALA A 694 -44.01 -19.85 -10.85
N PRO A 695 -45.14 -20.57 -10.91
CA PRO A 695 -45.88 -20.66 -12.17
C PRO A 695 -46.42 -19.27 -12.55
N PRO A 696 -46.46 -18.92 -13.87
CA PRO A 696 -47.07 -17.69 -14.35
C PRO A 696 -48.47 -17.52 -13.79
N ASP A 697 -48.82 -16.28 -13.45
CA ASP A 697 -50.01 -15.85 -12.72
C ASP A 697 -51.02 -15.12 -13.64
N GLY A 698 -50.56 -14.70 -14.81
CA GLY A 698 -51.31 -14.04 -15.87
C GLY A 698 -51.37 -12.51 -15.74
N THR A 699 -50.54 -11.92 -14.87
CA THR A 699 -50.40 -10.48 -14.66
C THR A 699 -49.00 -10.06 -15.03
N VAL A 700 -48.83 -9.06 -15.89
CA VAL A 700 -47.52 -8.48 -16.19
C VAL A 700 -47.27 -7.34 -15.19
N GLU A 701 -46.41 -7.58 -14.21
CA GLU A 701 -46.04 -6.64 -13.15
C GLU A 701 -44.75 -5.86 -13.48
N GLY A 702 -44.85 -4.53 -13.42
CA GLY A 702 -43.73 -3.59 -13.45
C GLY A 702 -43.07 -3.41 -12.08
N THR A 703 -42.08 -2.53 -12.02
CA THR A 703 -41.28 -2.22 -10.84
C THR A 703 -41.65 -0.85 -10.24
N ASP A 704 -40.89 -0.41 -9.22
CA ASP A 704 -40.98 0.97 -8.70
C ASP A 704 -40.05 1.95 -9.48
N LEU A 705 -39.61 1.59 -10.69
CA LEU A 705 -38.73 2.37 -11.56
C LEU A 705 -39.38 2.61 -12.93
N ASP A 706 -38.86 3.58 -13.69
CA ASP A 706 -39.30 3.82 -15.08
C ASP A 706 -39.13 2.55 -15.95
N ASP A 707 -40.24 1.89 -16.29
CA ASP A 707 -40.28 0.65 -17.04
C ASP A 707 -40.67 0.84 -18.51
N THR A 708 -40.23 -0.08 -19.37
CA THR A 708 -40.74 -0.20 -20.74
C THR A 708 -41.42 -1.55 -20.87
N ILE A 709 -42.74 -1.55 -20.70
CA ILE A 709 -43.55 -2.77 -20.72
C ILE A 709 -44.06 -2.96 -22.14
N ASP A 710 -43.44 -3.91 -22.86
CA ASP A 710 -43.84 -4.35 -24.20
C ASP A 710 -43.77 -5.89 -24.30
N ALA A 711 -43.98 -6.45 -25.49
CA ALA A 711 -43.91 -7.89 -25.75
C ALA A 711 -42.52 -8.54 -25.50
N PHE A 712 -41.51 -7.77 -25.10
CA PHE A 712 -40.17 -8.24 -24.70
C PHE A 712 -39.83 -7.92 -23.25
N TYR A 713 -40.79 -7.40 -22.47
CA TYR A 713 -40.60 -7.15 -21.05
C TYR A 713 -40.38 -8.47 -20.30
N THR A 714 -39.30 -8.55 -19.51
CA THR A 714 -38.90 -9.73 -18.72
C THR A 714 -38.70 -9.39 -17.25
N GLY A 715 -39.21 -8.23 -16.81
CA GLY A 715 -39.07 -7.78 -15.41
C GLY A 715 -40.12 -8.39 -14.47
N ASP A 716 -41.09 -9.11 -15.03
CA ASP A 716 -42.14 -9.79 -14.29
C ASP A 716 -41.56 -10.93 -13.40
N PRO A 717 -41.88 -10.96 -12.09
CA PRO A 717 -41.32 -11.96 -11.16
C PRO A 717 -41.78 -13.40 -11.43
N GLU A 718 -42.94 -13.57 -12.08
CA GLU A 718 -43.55 -14.85 -12.43
C GLU A 718 -43.28 -15.24 -13.90
N GLY A 719 -42.66 -14.34 -14.68
CA GLY A 719 -42.31 -14.51 -16.08
C GLY A 719 -43.47 -14.29 -17.05
N ASP A 720 -44.55 -13.64 -16.60
CA ASP A 720 -45.66 -13.24 -17.46
C ASP A 720 -45.22 -12.16 -18.48
N MET A 721 -45.65 -12.30 -19.72
CA MET A 721 -45.24 -11.47 -20.85
C MET A 721 -46.44 -11.02 -21.67
N VAL A 722 -46.40 -9.76 -22.13
CA VAL A 722 -47.40 -9.23 -23.06
C VAL A 722 -47.47 -10.08 -24.34
N ASP A 723 -48.68 -10.39 -24.80
CA ASP A 723 -49.00 -11.20 -25.98
C ASP A 723 -48.47 -12.66 -25.98
N ALA A 724 -48.07 -13.21 -24.83
CA ALA A 724 -47.46 -14.54 -24.76
C ALA A 724 -48.45 -15.72 -24.63
N ASN A 725 -49.77 -15.45 -24.60
CA ASN A 725 -50.84 -16.45 -24.36
C ASN A 725 -50.71 -17.17 -23.00
N ASP A 726 -50.05 -16.54 -22.04
CA ASP A 726 -49.86 -16.97 -20.65
C ASP A 726 -51.02 -16.56 -19.73
N ASN A 727 -51.96 -15.73 -20.19
CA ASN A 727 -53.19 -15.45 -19.45
C ASN A 727 -53.91 -16.76 -19.01
N ILE A 728 -53.95 -16.97 -17.69
CA ILE A 728 -54.51 -18.14 -17.02
C ILE A 728 -55.99 -18.41 -17.35
N VAL A 729 -56.76 -17.37 -17.70
CA VAL A 729 -58.22 -17.46 -17.80
C VAL A 729 -58.66 -18.22 -19.06
N ASP A 730 -58.01 -17.96 -20.20
CA ASP A 730 -58.37 -18.61 -21.46
C ASP A 730 -57.26 -18.73 -22.52
N GLY A 731 -56.02 -18.31 -22.24
CA GLY A 731 -54.90 -18.32 -23.18
C GLY A 731 -55.18 -17.45 -24.42
N SER A 732 -55.93 -16.36 -24.23
CA SER A 732 -55.99 -15.25 -25.17
C SER A 732 -54.76 -14.35 -25.02
N ASN A 733 -54.70 -13.30 -25.82
CA ASN A 733 -53.73 -12.22 -25.70
C ASN A 733 -54.34 -11.04 -24.93
N ASP A 734 -55.40 -11.28 -24.14
CA ASP A 734 -56.00 -10.25 -23.30
C ASP A 734 -55.14 -10.14 -22.03
N ASP A 735 -54.33 -9.09 -21.90
CA ASP A 735 -53.31 -8.99 -20.86
C ASP A 735 -53.77 -8.11 -19.68
N LEU A 736 -53.33 -8.44 -18.46
CA LEU A 736 -53.48 -7.58 -17.28
C LEU A 736 -52.11 -6.99 -16.94
N ILE A 737 -51.93 -5.69 -17.15
CA ILE A 737 -50.66 -4.99 -16.93
C ILE A 737 -50.78 -4.07 -15.72
N VAL A 738 -49.82 -4.15 -14.80
CA VAL A 738 -49.71 -3.26 -13.62
C VAL A 738 -48.29 -2.72 -13.58
N ALA A 739 -48.06 -1.48 -14.04
CA ALA A 739 -46.70 -0.96 -14.21
C ALA A 739 -46.07 -0.49 -12.89
N GLY A 740 -46.81 0.22 -12.04
CA GLY A 740 -46.37 0.46 -10.66
C GLY A 740 -46.05 1.92 -10.38
N ALA A 741 -44.80 2.25 -10.09
CA ALA A 741 -44.37 3.63 -9.88
C ALA A 741 -43.18 3.93 -10.78
N GLY A 742 -43.10 5.13 -11.33
CA GLY A 742 -42.11 5.45 -12.36
C GLY A 742 -42.79 6.11 -13.55
N ASN A 743 -42.01 6.67 -14.47
CA ASN A 743 -42.54 7.19 -15.72
C ASN A 743 -42.51 6.06 -16.76
N ASP A 744 -43.56 5.27 -16.80
CA ASP A 744 -43.60 4.00 -17.52
C ASP A 744 -44.02 4.17 -18.98
N SER A 745 -43.46 3.37 -19.88
CA SER A 745 -43.86 3.29 -21.28
C SER A 745 -44.52 1.95 -21.54
N ILE A 746 -45.84 1.94 -21.67
CA ILE A 746 -46.65 0.71 -21.71
C ILE A 746 -47.23 0.50 -23.11
N PHE A 747 -47.04 -0.70 -23.67
CA PHE A 747 -47.63 -1.16 -24.92
C PHE A 747 -48.46 -2.42 -24.67
N GLY A 748 -49.79 -2.28 -24.69
CA GLY A 748 -50.74 -3.36 -24.34
C GLY A 748 -50.74 -4.57 -25.30
N GLY A 749 -50.31 -4.40 -26.54
CA GLY A 749 -50.24 -5.51 -27.50
C GLY A 749 -51.57 -5.79 -28.19
N ALA A 750 -51.94 -7.07 -28.31
CA ALA A 750 -53.06 -7.51 -29.14
C ALA A 750 -54.15 -8.25 -28.37
N GLY A 751 -54.96 -7.57 -27.58
CA GLY A 751 -56.12 -8.16 -26.93
C GLY A 751 -57.08 -7.11 -26.42
N ASP A 752 -58.11 -7.54 -25.71
CA ASP A 752 -58.88 -6.61 -24.87
C ASP A 752 -58.15 -6.48 -23.52
N ASP A 753 -57.19 -5.56 -23.44
CA ASP A 753 -56.22 -5.46 -22.34
C ASP A 753 -56.74 -4.61 -21.17
N THR A 754 -56.28 -4.91 -19.95
CA THR A 754 -56.50 -4.08 -18.76
C THR A 754 -55.16 -3.53 -18.28
N ILE A 755 -54.99 -2.20 -18.31
CA ILE A 755 -53.71 -1.54 -18.05
C ILE A 755 -53.84 -0.56 -16.88
N TYR A 756 -52.94 -0.66 -15.92
CA TYR A 756 -52.74 0.31 -14.84
C TYR A 756 -51.33 0.90 -14.95
N GLY A 757 -51.21 2.21 -15.22
CA GLY A 757 -49.96 2.97 -15.22
C GLY A 757 -49.39 3.05 -13.82
N GLY A 758 -50.07 3.78 -12.94
CA GLY A 758 -49.79 3.79 -11.52
C GLY A 758 -49.43 5.18 -11.02
N ALA A 759 -48.17 5.44 -10.67
CA ALA A 759 -47.75 6.73 -10.14
C ALA A 759 -46.57 7.31 -10.91
N ASP A 760 -46.53 8.64 -11.01
CA ASP A 760 -45.64 9.43 -11.88
C ASP A 760 -46.17 9.47 -13.33
N ASN A 761 -45.41 10.03 -14.28
CA ASN A 761 -45.96 10.45 -15.58
C ASN A 761 -45.80 9.35 -16.64
N ASP A 762 -46.87 8.61 -16.92
CA ASP A 762 -46.84 7.43 -17.78
C ASP A 762 -47.14 7.74 -19.25
N THR A 763 -46.69 6.87 -20.15
CA THR A 763 -47.02 6.87 -21.58
C THR A 763 -47.63 5.54 -21.96
N ILE A 764 -48.92 5.54 -22.31
CA ILE A 764 -49.71 4.31 -22.45
C ILE A 764 -50.30 4.20 -23.87
N ASP A 765 -49.95 3.13 -24.59
CA ASP A 765 -50.57 2.72 -25.87
C ASP A 765 -51.21 1.33 -25.71
N GLY A 766 -52.54 1.31 -25.53
CA GLY A 766 -53.34 0.07 -25.48
C GLY A 766 -53.38 -0.72 -26.80
N SER A 767 -52.78 -0.21 -27.88
CA SER A 767 -52.63 -0.96 -29.13
C SER A 767 -53.96 -1.45 -29.73
N THR A 768 -54.13 -2.75 -30.02
CA THR A 768 -55.32 -3.25 -30.72
C THR A 768 -56.27 -3.98 -29.80
N GLY A 769 -57.56 -3.63 -29.85
CA GLY A 769 -58.60 -4.27 -29.05
C GLY A 769 -59.36 -3.23 -28.23
N SER A 770 -60.32 -3.70 -27.43
CA SER A 770 -61.13 -2.86 -26.55
C SER A 770 -60.54 -2.86 -25.14
N ASN A 771 -59.71 -1.87 -24.84
CA ASN A 771 -58.90 -1.84 -23.61
C ASN A 771 -59.57 -1.05 -22.47
N GLU A 772 -59.33 -1.47 -21.22
CA GLU A 772 -59.60 -0.68 -20.01
C GLU A 772 -58.25 -0.12 -19.51
N ILE A 773 -58.07 1.22 -19.54
CA ILE A 773 -56.79 1.88 -19.26
C ILE A 773 -56.94 2.89 -18.13
N TYR A 774 -56.07 2.80 -17.14
CA TYR A 774 -56.01 3.69 -15.98
C TYR A 774 -54.60 4.32 -15.89
N GLY A 775 -54.50 5.65 -15.97
CA GLY A 775 -53.24 6.40 -15.82
C GLY A 775 -52.74 6.34 -14.39
N GLY A 776 -53.50 6.91 -13.46
CA GLY A 776 -53.25 6.81 -12.02
C GLY A 776 -53.00 8.17 -11.40
N THR A 777 -51.77 8.47 -10.96
CA THR A 777 -51.40 9.80 -10.45
C THR A 777 -50.19 10.32 -11.22
N GLY A 778 -50.23 11.54 -11.74
CA GLY A 778 -49.14 12.07 -12.58
C GLY A 778 -49.70 12.77 -13.81
N ASP A 779 -48.83 13.33 -14.65
CA ASP A 779 -49.23 13.84 -15.97
C ASP A 779 -49.09 12.72 -17.01
N ASP A 780 -50.18 12.02 -17.31
CA ASP A 780 -50.16 10.82 -18.16
C ASP A 780 -50.42 11.13 -19.64
N LEU A 781 -49.80 10.35 -20.53
CA LEU A 781 -49.94 10.45 -21.98
C LEU A 781 -50.55 9.17 -22.57
N PHE A 782 -51.79 9.25 -23.03
CA PHE A 782 -52.50 8.16 -23.70
C PHE A 782 -52.38 8.28 -25.21
N ILE A 783 -51.80 7.30 -25.89
CA ILE A 783 -51.56 7.32 -27.33
C ILE A 783 -52.61 6.46 -28.05
N LEU A 784 -53.28 7.04 -29.04
CA LEU A 784 -54.18 6.36 -29.96
C LEU A 784 -53.54 6.27 -31.35
N ASN A 785 -53.30 5.04 -31.81
CA ASN A 785 -52.78 4.75 -33.14
C ASN A 785 -53.91 4.37 -34.13
N GLU A 786 -53.62 4.21 -35.43
CA GLU A 786 -54.61 3.88 -36.48
C GLU A 786 -55.43 2.59 -36.26
N THR A 787 -55.08 1.79 -35.26
CA THR A 787 -55.66 0.49 -34.97
C THR A 787 -56.42 0.40 -33.65
N PHE A 788 -56.61 1.51 -32.92
CA PHE A 788 -57.42 1.51 -31.68
C PHE A 788 -58.84 0.96 -31.94
N ASP A 789 -59.35 0.09 -31.07
CA ASP A 789 -60.65 -0.57 -31.25
C ASP A 789 -61.47 -0.63 -29.95
N GLY A 790 -61.82 0.54 -29.42
CA GLY A 790 -62.84 0.67 -28.37
C GLY A 790 -62.30 0.75 -26.95
N ASN A 791 -61.47 1.74 -26.66
CA ASN A 791 -60.83 1.92 -25.36
C ASN A 791 -61.71 2.71 -24.37
N ASP A 792 -61.62 2.36 -23.09
CA ASP A 792 -62.14 3.10 -21.94
C ASP A 792 -60.94 3.60 -21.12
N ILE A 793 -60.75 4.92 -21.04
CA ILE A 793 -59.56 5.56 -20.47
C ILE A 793 -59.92 6.41 -19.25
N GLU A 794 -59.21 6.26 -18.15
CA GLU A 794 -59.32 7.10 -16.95
C GLU A 794 -57.93 7.69 -16.68
N GLY A 795 -57.77 9.02 -16.73
CA GLY A 795 -56.51 9.71 -16.44
C GLY A 795 -56.10 9.56 -14.98
N GLY A 796 -56.98 9.98 -14.07
CA GLY A 796 -56.87 9.73 -12.63
C GLY A 796 -56.79 11.02 -11.82
N GLU A 797 -57.91 11.47 -11.24
CA GLU A 797 -57.94 12.72 -10.48
C GLU A 797 -57.58 12.53 -8.99
N ASP A 798 -56.51 13.19 -8.55
CA ASP A 798 -56.21 13.38 -7.13
C ASP A 798 -56.68 14.75 -6.64
N ALA A 799 -57.55 14.77 -5.62
CA ALA A 799 -58.23 15.98 -5.18
C ALA A 799 -57.26 17.13 -4.79
N GLY A 800 -57.03 18.06 -5.70
CA GLY A 800 -56.21 19.26 -5.51
C GLY A 800 -54.78 19.16 -6.06
N ASP A 801 -54.46 18.14 -6.84
CA ASP A 801 -53.32 18.16 -7.75
C ASP A 801 -53.65 19.00 -8.99
N GLY A 802 -52.61 19.46 -9.68
CA GLY A 802 -52.73 20.22 -10.93
C GLY A 802 -51.96 19.52 -12.02
N ASP A 803 -52.07 18.19 -12.03
CA ASP A 803 -51.65 17.30 -13.08
C ASP A 803 -52.43 17.57 -14.37
N VAL A 804 -51.85 17.15 -15.49
CA VAL A 804 -52.37 17.39 -16.84
C VAL A 804 -52.21 16.14 -17.68
N ASP A 805 -53.30 15.38 -17.78
CA ASP A 805 -53.42 14.19 -18.60
C ASP A 805 -53.75 14.54 -20.05
N VAL A 806 -53.12 13.79 -20.96
CA VAL A 806 -53.15 14.06 -22.40
C VAL A 806 -53.63 12.82 -23.16
N LEU A 807 -54.78 12.94 -23.82
CA LEU A 807 -55.22 11.98 -24.83
C LEU A 807 -54.74 12.40 -26.22
N SER A 808 -53.87 11.60 -26.83
CA SER A 808 -53.19 11.91 -28.09
C SER A 808 -53.56 10.95 -29.23
N ALA A 809 -54.33 11.45 -30.19
CA ALA A 809 -54.70 10.77 -31.43
C ALA A 809 -53.94 11.31 -32.66
N VAL A 810 -52.76 11.90 -32.45
CA VAL A 810 -51.96 12.56 -33.51
C VAL A 810 -51.58 11.61 -34.66
N ASP A 811 -51.47 10.32 -34.40
CA ASP A 811 -51.13 9.29 -35.39
C ASP A 811 -52.34 8.80 -36.22
N VAL A 812 -53.54 9.29 -35.92
CA VAL A 812 -54.77 8.91 -36.63
C VAL A 812 -54.97 9.82 -37.84
N ILE A 813 -55.06 9.24 -39.04
CA ILE A 813 -55.25 9.96 -40.31
C ILE A 813 -56.74 10.08 -40.68
N GLY A 814 -57.60 9.28 -40.04
CA GLY A 814 -59.05 9.31 -40.23
C GLY A 814 -59.70 10.51 -39.55
N ASN A 815 -60.87 10.93 -40.06
CA ASN A 815 -61.68 11.97 -39.42
C ASN A 815 -62.26 11.46 -38.10
N LEU A 816 -62.06 12.23 -37.04
CA LEU A 816 -62.56 11.97 -35.70
C LEU A 816 -63.66 12.95 -35.31
N THR A 817 -64.46 12.57 -34.33
CA THR A 817 -65.44 13.43 -33.68
C THR A 817 -65.27 13.29 -32.18
N LEU A 818 -64.77 14.36 -31.57
CA LEU A 818 -64.65 14.54 -30.13
C LEU A 818 -65.94 15.18 -29.59
N ASP A 819 -66.60 14.52 -28.66
CA ASP A 819 -67.82 14.98 -28.00
C ASP A 819 -67.62 15.01 -26.48
N LEU A 820 -67.36 16.22 -25.94
CA LEU A 820 -67.24 16.56 -24.52
C LEU A 820 -68.59 16.94 -23.89
N SER A 821 -69.68 16.95 -24.68
CA SER A 821 -70.98 17.46 -24.24
C SER A 821 -71.78 16.49 -23.35
N ALA A 822 -71.28 15.26 -23.18
CA ALA A 822 -72.02 14.16 -22.56
C ALA A 822 -72.26 14.35 -21.06
N ASN A 823 -71.33 14.96 -20.32
CA ASN A 823 -71.35 15.03 -18.85
C ASN A 823 -71.63 16.43 -18.29
N GLY A 824 -71.46 17.50 -19.08
CA GLY A 824 -71.81 18.89 -18.72
C GLY A 824 -70.87 19.53 -17.69
N ALA A 825 -71.16 20.76 -17.26
CA ALA A 825 -70.24 21.64 -16.48
C ALA A 825 -69.70 21.14 -15.12
N SER A 826 -69.97 19.90 -14.73
CA SER A 826 -69.43 19.31 -13.49
C SER A 826 -68.25 18.38 -13.72
N ASP A 827 -67.90 18.14 -14.98
CA ASP A 827 -66.95 17.13 -15.44
C ASP A 827 -66.60 17.41 -16.93
N PRO A 828 -65.90 18.54 -17.23
CA PRO A 828 -65.42 18.86 -18.58
C PRO A 828 -64.28 17.95 -19.06
N GLU A 829 -63.62 17.23 -18.16
CA GLU A 829 -62.49 16.31 -18.43
C GLU A 829 -62.95 14.93 -18.94
N SER A 830 -64.24 14.78 -19.31
CA SER A 830 -64.81 13.52 -19.78
C SER A 830 -65.45 13.64 -21.17
N GLY A 831 -65.26 12.63 -22.02
CA GLY A 831 -65.75 12.68 -23.39
C GLY A 831 -65.79 11.36 -24.14
N THR A 832 -66.16 11.48 -25.43
CA THR A 832 -66.10 10.38 -26.38
C THR A 832 -65.42 10.79 -27.67
N LEU A 833 -64.58 9.91 -28.20
CA LEU A 833 -63.93 10.07 -29.49
C LEU A 833 -64.45 8.99 -30.45
N THR A 834 -65.06 9.41 -31.56
CA THR A 834 -65.68 8.51 -32.55
C THR A 834 -65.17 8.77 -33.96
N GLY A 835 -65.37 7.84 -34.89
CA GLY A 835 -64.99 8.00 -36.31
C GLY A 835 -63.78 7.17 -36.75
N GLY A 836 -63.04 6.60 -35.79
CA GLY A 836 -62.00 5.60 -35.98
C GLY A 836 -62.52 4.16 -36.11
N PRO A 837 -61.65 3.15 -35.93
CA PRO A 837 -62.02 1.73 -35.97
C PRO A 837 -62.98 1.35 -34.83
N GLY A 838 -62.76 1.90 -33.64
CA GLY A 838 -63.64 1.82 -32.46
C GLY A 838 -64.07 3.20 -31.94
N ASP A 839 -64.95 3.21 -30.93
CA ASP A 839 -65.34 4.42 -30.19
C ASP A 839 -64.55 4.44 -28.87
N VAL A 840 -63.85 5.53 -28.53
CA VAL A 840 -63.12 5.68 -27.26
C VAL A 840 -63.97 6.48 -26.27
N THR A 841 -64.06 6.02 -25.03
CA THR A 841 -64.57 6.78 -23.88
C THR A 841 -63.40 7.18 -23.00
N PHE A 842 -63.45 8.39 -22.44
CA PHE A 842 -62.45 8.83 -21.48
C PHE A 842 -63.07 9.68 -20.37
N GLU A 843 -62.47 9.62 -19.18
CA GLU A 843 -62.76 10.43 -18.00
C GLU A 843 -61.43 10.97 -17.44
N GLU A 844 -61.47 12.15 -16.81
CA GLU A 844 -60.30 12.78 -16.15
C GLU A 844 -59.12 13.05 -17.12
N ILE A 845 -59.41 13.64 -18.30
CA ILE A 845 -58.40 14.10 -19.28
C ILE A 845 -58.51 15.61 -19.52
N GLU A 846 -57.44 16.37 -19.24
CA GLU A 846 -57.39 17.83 -19.41
C GLU A 846 -57.14 18.27 -20.86
N VAL A 847 -56.34 17.50 -21.62
CA VAL A 847 -55.91 17.89 -22.96
C VAL A 847 -56.18 16.79 -23.99
N VAL A 848 -56.83 17.16 -25.09
CA VAL A 848 -57.03 16.23 -26.23
C VAL A 848 -56.31 16.73 -27.48
N ASN A 849 -55.43 15.91 -28.03
CA ASN A 849 -54.74 16.15 -29.29
C ASN A 849 -55.30 15.23 -30.38
N LEU A 850 -55.77 15.80 -31.48
CA LEU A 850 -56.34 15.08 -32.62
C LEU A 850 -55.32 14.96 -33.76
N GLY A 851 -55.76 14.33 -34.84
CA GLY A 851 -54.91 13.71 -35.86
C GLY A 851 -54.68 14.56 -37.10
N SER A 852 -54.56 13.88 -38.25
CA SER A 852 -54.49 14.55 -39.56
C SER A 852 -55.79 14.49 -40.37
N GLY A 853 -56.88 14.10 -39.71
CA GLY A 853 -58.23 13.99 -40.27
C GLY A 853 -58.94 15.34 -40.30
N ASN A 854 -60.06 15.43 -41.03
CA ASN A 854 -60.95 16.59 -40.87
C ASN A 854 -61.90 16.33 -39.71
N ASP A 855 -61.53 16.82 -38.55
CA ASP A 855 -62.06 16.46 -37.26
C ASP A 855 -63.19 17.39 -36.81
N THR A 856 -64.01 16.93 -35.87
CA THR A 856 -65.13 17.70 -35.32
C THR A 856 -65.09 17.66 -33.80
N VAL A 857 -65.00 18.82 -33.17
CA VAL A 857 -65.01 18.97 -31.72
C VAL A 857 -66.34 19.60 -31.28
N ILE A 858 -67.00 18.97 -30.33
CA ILE A 858 -68.18 19.46 -29.64
C ILE A 858 -67.80 19.59 -28.17
N GLY A 859 -67.54 20.82 -27.74
CA GLY A 859 -67.15 21.17 -26.39
C GLY A 859 -68.30 21.10 -25.38
N SER A 860 -67.94 21.35 -24.14
CA SER A 860 -68.74 21.11 -22.96
C SER A 860 -69.37 22.40 -22.42
N SER A 861 -69.42 22.55 -21.10
CA SER A 861 -69.76 23.81 -20.43
C SER A 861 -68.76 24.16 -19.33
N GLY A 862 -67.62 23.47 -19.31
CA GLY A 862 -66.41 23.82 -18.55
C GLY A 862 -65.29 24.17 -19.53
N ASP A 863 -64.09 24.38 -19.01
CA ASP A 863 -62.98 24.96 -19.78
C ASP A 863 -62.25 23.83 -20.57
N ASP A 864 -62.44 23.76 -21.88
CA ASP A 864 -61.92 22.66 -22.70
C ASP A 864 -60.56 23.01 -23.36
N THR A 865 -59.58 22.10 -23.38
CA THR A 865 -58.30 22.28 -24.10
C THR A 865 -58.13 21.25 -25.22
N VAL A 866 -58.15 21.70 -26.48
CA VAL A 866 -58.09 20.80 -27.66
C VAL A 866 -57.17 21.32 -28.76
N HIS A 867 -56.32 20.43 -29.28
CA HIS A 867 -55.52 20.65 -30.48
C HIS A 867 -56.08 19.76 -31.61
N ALA A 868 -56.62 20.35 -32.67
CA ALA A 868 -57.29 19.60 -33.74
C ALA A 868 -56.33 18.95 -34.76
N GLY A 869 -55.08 19.41 -34.84
CA GLY A 869 -54.06 18.77 -35.67
C GLY A 869 -54.10 19.23 -37.13
N LEU A 870 -53.85 18.35 -38.11
CA LEU A 870 -53.95 18.73 -39.53
C LEU A 870 -55.34 18.38 -40.05
N GLY A 871 -55.94 19.18 -40.92
CA GLY A 871 -57.31 18.90 -41.36
C GLY A 871 -58.03 20.17 -41.80
N ASP A 872 -59.20 20.04 -42.41
CA ASP A 872 -60.16 21.17 -42.36
C ASP A 872 -61.12 20.85 -41.21
N ASP A 873 -60.83 21.38 -40.02
CA ASP A 873 -61.44 20.98 -38.76
C ASP A 873 -62.64 21.86 -38.38
N THR A 874 -63.53 21.35 -37.52
CA THR A 874 -64.69 22.10 -37.02
C THR A 874 -64.77 21.99 -35.50
N LEU A 875 -64.49 23.08 -34.80
CA LEU A 875 -64.48 23.15 -33.34
C LEU A 875 -65.58 24.10 -32.83
N ASP A 876 -66.31 23.68 -31.80
CA ASP A 876 -67.35 24.47 -31.09
C ASP A 876 -67.20 24.25 -29.59
N GLY A 877 -66.67 25.22 -28.85
CA GLY A 877 -66.26 25.05 -27.43
C GLY A 877 -67.43 25.09 -26.44
N GLY A 878 -68.48 25.82 -26.80
CA GLY A 878 -69.71 25.81 -26.01
C GLY A 878 -69.68 26.91 -24.95
N ALA A 879 -69.41 26.59 -23.69
CA ALA A 879 -69.29 27.57 -22.62
C ALA A 879 -68.14 27.20 -21.71
N GLY A 880 -67.42 28.16 -21.14
CA GLY A 880 -66.16 27.90 -20.46
C GLY A 880 -65.09 28.83 -21.02
N ASP A 881 -63.96 28.96 -20.34
CA ASP A 881 -62.80 29.68 -20.88
C ASP A 881 -61.97 28.68 -21.73
N ASP A 882 -62.40 28.43 -22.97
CA ASP A 882 -61.86 27.34 -23.81
C ASP A 882 -60.50 27.69 -24.45
N THR A 883 -59.63 26.71 -24.67
CA THR A 883 -58.34 26.87 -25.39
C THR A 883 -58.24 25.92 -26.59
N PHE A 884 -58.32 26.47 -27.81
CA PHE A 884 -58.31 25.67 -29.05
C PHE A 884 -57.20 26.04 -30.03
N ASP A 885 -56.54 25.02 -30.56
CA ASP A 885 -55.65 25.10 -31.71
C ASP A 885 -56.28 24.35 -32.90
N GLY A 886 -56.61 25.07 -33.98
CA GLY A 886 -57.13 24.45 -35.20
C GLY A 886 -56.10 23.62 -35.96
N GLY A 887 -54.82 23.93 -35.76
CA GLY A 887 -53.71 23.31 -36.45
C GLY A 887 -53.63 23.68 -37.95
N GLY A 888 -53.46 22.69 -38.82
CA GLY A 888 -53.12 22.90 -40.23
C GLY A 888 -54.24 22.56 -41.19
N GLY A 889 -54.87 23.55 -41.80
CA GLY A 889 -55.79 23.45 -42.94
C GLY A 889 -56.83 24.57 -42.88
N ASN A 890 -58.06 24.38 -43.34
CA ASN A 890 -59.04 25.48 -43.35
C ASN A 890 -60.10 25.25 -42.28
N ASP A 891 -59.81 25.74 -41.08
CA ASP A 891 -60.57 25.34 -39.89
C ASP A 891 -61.76 26.25 -39.64
N THR A 892 -62.77 25.73 -38.95
CA THR A 892 -63.92 26.49 -38.46
C THR A 892 -63.99 26.36 -36.95
N ILE A 893 -63.57 27.39 -36.23
CA ILE A 893 -63.47 27.40 -34.76
C ILE A 893 -64.52 28.37 -34.20
N SER A 894 -65.26 27.95 -33.20
CA SER A 894 -66.14 28.78 -32.38
C SER A 894 -65.75 28.59 -30.91
N GLY A 895 -65.33 29.65 -30.22
CA GLY A 895 -65.05 29.63 -28.77
C GLY A 895 -66.33 29.36 -28.01
N GLY A 896 -67.25 30.31 -28.00
CA GLY A 896 -68.60 30.10 -27.48
C GLY A 896 -68.98 31.19 -26.50
N ALA A 897 -69.02 30.87 -25.22
CA ALA A 897 -69.38 31.78 -24.15
C ALA A 897 -68.35 31.74 -23.04
N ASP A 898 -68.09 32.90 -22.44
CA ASP A 898 -66.98 33.15 -21.50
C ASP A 898 -65.66 33.42 -22.26
N ASP A 899 -64.52 33.59 -21.59
CA ASP A 899 -63.33 34.24 -22.17
C ASP A 899 -62.42 33.22 -22.90
N ASP A 900 -62.64 33.02 -24.20
CA ASP A 900 -61.98 31.96 -24.99
C ASP A 900 -60.59 32.35 -25.54
N THR A 901 -59.71 31.37 -25.76
CA THR A 901 -58.42 31.50 -26.46
C THR A 901 -58.35 30.60 -27.69
N ILE A 902 -58.25 31.22 -28.87
CA ILE A 902 -58.06 30.53 -30.14
C ILE A 902 -56.63 30.74 -30.62
N LEU A 903 -55.86 29.65 -30.66
CA LEU A 903 -54.52 29.56 -31.23
C LEU A 903 -54.64 29.30 -32.73
N GLN A 904 -53.92 30.09 -33.52
CA GLN A 904 -53.94 30.03 -34.98
C GLN A 904 -52.64 29.46 -35.51
N SER A 905 -52.80 28.59 -36.48
CA SER A 905 -51.74 27.80 -37.11
C SER A 905 -51.91 27.93 -38.64
N GLY A 906 -51.69 26.90 -39.47
CA GLY A 906 -51.58 27.09 -40.93
C GLY A 906 -52.91 26.96 -41.68
N GLY A 907 -53.14 27.76 -42.74
CA GLY A 907 -54.31 27.65 -43.64
C GLY A 907 -55.42 28.72 -43.50
N ASP A 908 -56.46 28.66 -44.37
CA ASP A 908 -57.48 29.72 -44.49
C ASP A 908 -58.64 29.49 -43.49
N ASP A 909 -58.45 29.94 -42.25
CA ASP A 909 -59.38 29.61 -41.16
C ASP A 909 -60.61 30.52 -41.05
N THR A 910 -61.57 30.10 -40.23
CA THR A 910 -62.71 30.89 -39.79
C THR A 910 -62.89 30.75 -38.28
N ALA A 911 -62.66 31.83 -37.52
CA ALA A 911 -62.75 31.85 -36.06
C ALA A 911 -63.90 32.75 -35.55
N PHE A 912 -64.71 32.25 -34.63
CA PHE A 912 -65.75 33.01 -33.95
C PHE A 912 -65.43 33.00 -32.46
N GLY A 913 -65.12 34.14 -31.83
CA GLY A 913 -64.89 34.17 -30.38
C GLY A 913 -66.19 33.89 -29.63
N GLY A 914 -67.19 34.75 -29.81
CA GLY A 914 -68.55 34.47 -29.37
C GLY A 914 -69.05 35.49 -28.37
N THR A 915 -69.33 35.08 -27.14
CA THR A 915 -69.69 35.98 -26.04
C THR A 915 -68.68 35.91 -24.91
N GLY A 916 -67.73 36.82 -24.87
CA GLY A 916 -66.78 36.92 -23.78
C GLY A 916 -65.81 38.05 -24.04
N THR A 917 -64.62 37.91 -23.50
CA THR A 917 -63.44 38.67 -23.87
C THR A 917 -62.49 37.74 -24.59
N ASP A 918 -62.74 37.52 -25.88
CA ASP A 918 -62.14 36.40 -26.60
C ASP A 918 -60.78 36.82 -27.19
N THR A 919 -59.83 35.89 -27.18
CA THR A 919 -58.44 36.10 -27.60
C THR A 919 -58.12 35.24 -28.81
N LEU A 920 -57.60 35.86 -29.87
CA LEU A 920 -57.02 35.16 -31.02
C LEU A 920 -55.50 35.36 -31.00
N SER A 921 -54.75 34.26 -30.91
CA SER A 921 -53.28 34.27 -30.77
C SER A 921 -52.59 33.57 -31.95
N THR A 922 -51.44 34.09 -32.37
CA THR A 922 -50.56 33.42 -33.35
C THR A 922 -49.23 32.95 -32.73
N GLU A 923 -49.13 32.92 -31.39
CA GLU A 923 -47.87 32.66 -30.66
C GLU A 923 -47.30 31.24 -30.86
N ASN A 924 -48.13 30.25 -31.21
CA ASN A 924 -47.70 28.85 -31.38
C ASN A 924 -47.25 28.50 -32.81
N SER A 925 -47.19 29.49 -33.72
CA SER A 925 -46.74 29.27 -35.08
C SER A 925 -45.21 29.33 -35.12
N ASP A 926 -44.54 28.18 -35.18
CA ASP A 926 -43.07 28.01 -35.35
C ASP A 926 -42.60 28.53 -36.72
N VAL A 927 -42.84 29.81 -36.99
CA VAL A 927 -42.54 30.46 -38.25
C VAL A 927 -41.81 31.78 -38.04
N ASP A 928 -40.49 31.65 -38.08
CA ASP A 928 -39.60 32.76 -38.36
C ASP A 928 -39.97 33.45 -39.69
N ASP A 929 -40.04 34.78 -39.66
CA ASP A 929 -39.89 35.70 -40.81
C ASP A 929 -41.12 36.01 -41.72
N GLN A 930 -42.29 36.41 -41.20
CA GLN A 930 -43.43 36.74 -42.10
C GLN A 930 -44.39 37.88 -41.67
N THR A 931 -44.95 38.58 -42.67
CA THR A 931 -45.82 39.76 -42.50
C THR A 931 -47.25 39.41 -42.06
N ILE A 932 -47.60 39.61 -40.79
CA ILE A 932 -48.98 39.53 -40.29
C ILE A 932 -49.78 40.78 -40.73
N THR A 933 -50.91 40.61 -41.42
CA THR A 933 -51.84 41.71 -41.73
C THR A 933 -53.21 41.46 -41.10
N VAL A 934 -53.55 42.23 -40.06
CA VAL A 934 -54.90 42.24 -39.47
C VAL A 934 -55.76 43.29 -40.16
N ASN A 935 -56.78 42.88 -40.91
CA ASN A 935 -57.80 43.74 -41.51
C ASN A 935 -59.12 43.56 -40.77
N VAL A 936 -59.48 44.50 -39.90
CA VAL A 936 -60.79 44.49 -39.25
C VAL A 936 -61.76 45.30 -40.14
N ASP A 937 -62.92 44.76 -40.55
CA ASP A 937 -63.96 45.46 -41.33
C ASP A 937 -65.35 45.23 -40.71
N ASP A 938 -66.02 46.32 -40.34
CA ASP A 938 -67.36 46.33 -39.72
C ASP A 938 -68.47 46.67 -40.75
N ASN A 939 -68.19 46.56 -42.06
CA ASN A 939 -69.19 46.71 -43.12
C ASN A 939 -69.93 45.42 -43.48
N GLY A 940 -69.68 44.33 -42.74
CA GLY A 940 -70.33 43.03 -42.94
C GLY A 940 -69.74 42.21 -44.08
N ASP A 941 -68.46 42.39 -44.39
CA ASP A 941 -67.66 41.53 -45.28
C ASP A 941 -66.55 40.72 -44.56
N GLY A 942 -66.51 40.76 -43.23
CA GLY A 942 -65.64 39.93 -42.37
C GLY A 942 -64.36 40.66 -41.96
N SER A 943 -63.96 40.50 -40.69
CA SER A 943 -62.59 40.81 -40.29
C SER A 943 -61.71 39.63 -40.71
N SER A 944 -60.49 39.91 -41.16
CA SER A 944 -59.57 38.89 -41.62
C SER A 944 -58.18 39.16 -41.06
N LEU A 945 -57.56 38.12 -40.53
CA LEU A 945 -56.14 37.98 -40.36
C LEU A 945 -55.57 37.40 -41.66
N LEU A 946 -54.41 37.90 -42.09
CA LEU A 946 -53.58 37.25 -43.10
C LEU A 946 -52.28 36.89 -42.39
N ASN A 947 -52.02 35.60 -42.24
CA ASN A 947 -50.78 35.11 -41.65
C ASN A 947 -49.64 35.17 -42.68
N GLY A 948 -48.45 34.84 -42.23
CA GLY A 948 -47.25 34.89 -43.05
C GLY A 948 -47.31 34.08 -44.35
N PHE A 949 -47.93 32.90 -44.29
CA PHE A 949 -47.97 31.92 -45.39
C PHE A 949 -48.83 32.35 -46.57
N GLY A 950 -49.57 33.46 -46.44
CA GLY A 950 -50.54 33.94 -47.41
C GLY A 950 -51.94 33.40 -47.17
N ASP A 951 -52.15 32.73 -46.02
CA ASP A 951 -53.43 32.17 -45.62
C ASP A 951 -54.22 33.16 -44.75
N THR A 952 -55.54 33.10 -44.86
CA THR A 952 -56.47 34.12 -44.40
C THR A 952 -57.45 33.55 -43.37
N THR A 953 -57.22 33.82 -42.08
CA THR A 953 -58.19 33.60 -41.01
C THR A 953 -59.27 34.68 -41.07
N ASN A 954 -60.53 34.33 -41.35
CA ASN A 954 -61.65 35.24 -41.14
C ASN A 954 -62.12 35.13 -39.69
N PHE A 955 -62.33 36.25 -38.99
CA PHE A 955 -62.80 36.21 -37.62
C PHE A 955 -63.96 37.15 -37.32
N GLU A 956 -64.80 36.75 -36.37
CA GLU A 956 -65.91 37.54 -35.83
C GLU A 956 -65.94 37.44 -34.30
N SER A 957 -66.38 38.51 -33.63
CA SER A 957 -66.52 38.56 -32.15
C SER A 957 -65.26 38.15 -31.39
N VAL A 958 -64.10 38.73 -31.74
CA VAL A 958 -62.84 38.58 -30.99
C VAL A 958 -62.40 39.94 -30.48
N GLU A 959 -62.12 40.06 -29.19
CA GLU A 959 -61.82 41.33 -28.50
C GLU A 959 -60.32 41.61 -28.37
N ASN A 960 -59.51 40.55 -28.23
CA ASN A 960 -58.07 40.60 -28.03
C ASN A 960 -57.33 39.88 -29.17
N PHE A 961 -56.23 40.47 -29.60
CA PHE A 961 -55.35 39.85 -30.59
C PHE A 961 -53.90 39.83 -30.07
N VAL A 962 -53.26 38.67 -30.14
CA VAL A 962 -51.88 38.44 -29.72
C VAL A 962 -51.07 37.94 -30.93
N ALA A 963 -50.00 38.65 -31.28
CA ALA A 963 -49.08 38.25 -32.36
C ALA A 963 -47.81 37.58 -31.79
N SER A 964 -47.12 36.76 -32.58
CA SER A 964 -45.89 36.08 -32.17
C SER A 964 -44.66 37.02 -32.18
N GLU A 965 -43.74 36.85 -31.24
CA GLU A 965 -42.43 37.53 -31.25
C GLU A 965 -41.49 36.87 -32.28
N ASP A 966 -41.10 37.60 -33.34
CA ASP A 966 -40.10 37.14 -34.32
C ASP A 966 -38.67 37.38 -33.81
N ASN A 967 -37.86 36.33 -33.67
CA ASN A 967 -36.41 36.41 -33.41
C ASN A 967 -35.57 36.59 -34.70
N GLY A 968 -36.21 36.63 -35.88
CA GLY A 968 -35.60 36.53 -37.22
C GLY A 968 -35.43 37.83 -38.03
N GLY A 969 -36.07 38.96 -37.66
CA GLY A 969 -35.87 40.27 -38.30
C GLY A 969 -36.74 40.56 -39.52
N GLY A 970 -37.93 39.96 -39.60
CA GLY A 970 -38.96 40.21 -40.60
C GLY A 970 -39.96 41.30 -40.18
N THR A 971 -40.30 42.20 -41.12
CA THR A 971 -41.23 43.33 -40.84
C THR A 971 -42.68 42.93 -40.60
N ASP A 972 -43.19 43.21 -39.40
CA ASP A 972 -44.62 43.15 -39.05
C ASP A 972 -45.42 44.32 -39.66
N THR A 973 -46.64 44.11 -40.18
CA THR A 973 -47.49 45.19 -40.75
C THR A 973 -48.95 45.12 -40.30
N ILE A 974 -49.27 45.75 -39.17
CA ILE A 974 -50.66 45.85 -38.67
C ILE A 974 -51.43 46.99 -39.40
N ASN A 975 -52.48 46.64 -40.15
CA ASN A 975 -53.37 47.59 -40.86
C ASN A 975 -54.75 47.73 -40.19
N LEU A 976 -54.83 48.46 -39.09
CA LEU A 976 -56.10 48.72 -38.39
C LEU A 976 -57.00 49.72 -39.14
N THR A 977 -58.04 49.22 -39.79
CA THR A 977 -59.08 50.03 -40.47
C THR A 977 -60.45 49.99 -39.79
N THR A 978 -60.56 50.20 -38.47
CA THR A 978 -61.88 50.17 -37.80
C THR A 978 -62.26 51.33 -36.89
N THR A 979 -63.56 51.35 -36.58
CA THR A 979 -64.29 52.36 -35.80
C THR A 979 -64.96 51.80 -34.53
N SER A 980 -64.67 50.57 -34.10
CA SER A 980 -65.29 49.90 -32.92
C SER A 980 -64.26 49.20 -32.00
N SER A 981 -64.75 48.74 -30.83
CA SER A 981 -64.05 48.54 -29.55
C SER A 981 -63.23 47.26 -29.45
N LEU A 982 -62.00 47.28 -29.96
CA LEU A 982 -60.96 46.31 -29.58
C LEU A 982 -60.55 46.52 -28.11
N GLY A 983 -60.41 45.44 -27.34
CA GLY A 983 -60.04 45.42 -25.92
C GLY A 983 -58.55 45.64 -25.68
N GLY A 984 -57.71 45.11 -26.58
CA GLY A 984 -56.25 45.27 -26.59
C GLY A 984 -55.61 44.57 -27.79
N ILE A 985 -54.39 44.98 -28.13
CA ILE A 985 -53.48 44.27 -29.04
C ILE A 985 -52.13 44.20 -28.33
N SER A 986 -51.52 43.02 -28.26
CA SER A 986 -50.19 42.73 -27.67
C SER A 986 -49.37 41.80 -28.58
N GLY A 987 -48.08 41.59 -28.31
CA GLY A 987 -47.21 40.71 -29.12
C GLY A 987 -46.63 41.33 -30.39
N ILE A 988 -46.31 42.64 -30.41
CA ILE A 988 -45.92 43.32 -31.66
C ILE A 988 -44.39 43.49 -31.72
N SER A 989 -43.70 42.96 -32.74
CA SER A 989 -42.24 43.01 -32.86
C SER A 989 -41.64 44.43 -33.03
N ASP A 990 -40.32 44.55 -32.80
CA ASP A 990 -39.55 45.80 -32.75
C ASP A 990 -39.38 46.55 -34.07
N ASP A 991 -39.77 45.91 -35.18
CA ASP A 991 -39.67 46.47 -36.53
C ASP A 991 -41.02 46.77 -37.21
N ALA A 992 -42.14 46.63 -36.48
CA ALA A 992 -43.49 46.77 -36.99
C ALA A 992 -43.77 48.13 -37.69
N VAL A 993 -44.37 48.08 -38.88
CA VAL A 993 -44.75 49.25 -39.70
C VAL A 993 -46.27 49.30 -39.93
N GLY A 994 -46.98 50.25 -39.30
CA GLY A 994 -48.44 50.34 -39.42
C GLY A 994 -49.02 51.76 -39.51
N ILE A 995 -50.22 51.90 -40.10
CA ILE A 995 -51.06 53.10 -40.05
C ILE A 995 -52.13 52.89 -38.97
N PHE A 996 -51.92 53.47 -37.79
CA PHE A 996 -52.89 53.41 -36.69
C PHE A 996 -53.93 54.53 -36.83
N THR A 997 -55.21 54.17 -36.93
CA THR A 997 -56.32 55.14 -36.93
C THR A 997 -57.18 54.95 -35.68
N PRO A 998 -56.75 55.42 -34.50
CA PRO A 998 -57.49 55.17 -33.27
C PRO A 998 -58.81 55.94 -33.25
N ASN A 999 -59.88 55.29 -32.79
CA ASN A 999 -61.09 55.95 -32.30
C ASN A 999 -61.10 55.93 -30.77
N VAL A 1000 -61.90 56.81 -30.19
CA VAL A 1000 -61.89 57.17 -28.76
C VAL A 1000 -62.19 55.95 -27.86
N GLY A 1001 -61.20 55.44 -27.13
CA GLY A 1001 -61.43 54.65 -25.90
C GLY A 1001 -60.65 53.35 -25.71
N ALA A 1002 -60.02 52.78 -26.74
CA ALA A 1002 -59.21 51.56 -26.59
C ALA A 1002 -57.75 51.91 -26.23
N PRO A 1003 -57.17 51.38 -25.14
CA PRO A 1003 -55.74 51.49 -24.88
C PRO A 1003 -54.95 50.61 -25.86
N ILE A 1004 -53.89 51.16 -26.44
CA ILE A 1004 -52.85 50.38 -27.13
C ILE A 1004 -51.69 50.28 -26.13
N SER A 1005 -51.33 49.07 -25.71
CA SER A 1005 -50.25 48.84 -24.76
C SER A 1005 -48.93 48.62 -25.50
N PHE A 1006 -47.82 49.09 -24.94
CA PHE A 1006 -46.46 48.87 -25.44
C PHE A 1006 -45.56 48.58 -24.23
N GLY A 1007 -44.58 47.67 -24.36
CA GLY A 1007 -43.57 47.42 -23.32
C GLY A 1007 -43.96 46.38 -22.25
N GLY A 1008 -44.44 45.21 -22.69
CA GLY A 1008 -44.33 43.96 -21.92
C GLY A 1008 -42.88 43.47 -21.82
N VAL A 1009 -42.66 42.32 -21.17
CA VAL A 1009 -41.32 41.71 -21.05
C VAL A 1009 -41.03 40.99 -22.37
N GLY A 1010 -40.04 41.45 -23.16
CA GLY A 1010 -39.77 40.95 -24.53
C GLY A 1010 -40.19 41.94 -25.63
N GLU A 1011 -41.20 42.76 -25.34
CA GLU A 1011 -41.86 43.65 -26.29
C GLU A 1011 -41.14 45.00 -26.48
N PRO A 1012 -41.14 45.57 -27.71
CA PRO A 1012 -40.54 46.86 -27.98
C PRO A 1012 -41.25 48.00 -27.25
N THR A 1013 -40.44 48.83 -26.60
CA THR A 1013 -40.88 50.09 -26.01
C THR A 1013 -41.16 51.12 -27.11
N PHE A 1014 -42.03 52.10 -26.80
CA PHE A 1014 -42.25 53.26 -27.66
C PHE A 1014 -40.95 54.04 -27.99
N SER A 1015 -39.89 53.86 -27.19
CA SER A 1015 -38.57 54.44 -27.43
C SER A 1015 -37.80 53.70 -28.51
N GLU A 1016 -37.88 52.37 -28.57
CA GLU A 1016 -37.24 51.54 -29.61
C GLU A 1016 -37.88 51.77 -30.98
N ILE A 1017 -39.21 51.81 -31.04
CA ILE A 1017 -39.98 52.07 -32.27
C ILE A 1017 -39.67 53.45 -32.89
N ILE A 1018 -39.33 54.46 -32.06
CA ILE A 1018 -39.04 55.82 -32.55
C ILE A 1018 -37.54 56.04 -32.83
N ASN A 1019 -36.66 55.38 -32.07
CA ASN A 1019 -35.22 55.61 -32.17
C ASN A 1019 -34.50 54.60 -33.08
N GLY A 1020 -35.15 53.47 -33.41
CA GLY A 1020 -34.59 52.35 -34.16
C GLY A 1020 -33.52 51.60 -33.37
N THR A 1021 -33.63 50.28 -33.31
CA THR A 1021 -32.63 49.41 -32.67
C THR A 1021 -31.26 49.58 -33.35
N ALA A 1022 -30.19 49.48 -32.56
CA ALA A 1022 -28.83 49.82 -32.93
C ALA A 1022 -28.32 49.10 -34.19
N GLY A 1023 -28.51 49.70 -35.37
CA GLY A 1023 -27.89 49.22 -36.60
C GLY A 1023 -28.54 49.63 -37.92
N VAL A 1024 -29.83 49.94 -37.95
CA VAL A 1024 -30.53 50.20 -39.23
C VAL A 1024 -31.33 51.49 -39.17
N ASN A 1025 -30.90 52.52 -39.89
CA ASN A 1025 -31.74 53.69 -40.16
C ASN A 1025 -32.81 53.29 -41.19
N GLN A 1026 -33.97 52.79 -40.75
CA GLN A 1026 -35.19 52.81 -41.56
C GLN A 1026 -36.19 53.74 -40.89
N GLY A 1027 -36.37 54.93 -41.48
CA GLY A 1027 -37.36 55.89 -41.01
C GLY A 1027 -38.78 55.38 -41.25
N GLY A 1028 -39.36 54.70 -40.26
CA GLY A 1028 -40.80 54.52 -40.12
C GLY A 1028 -41.43 55.84 -39.69
N ASN A 1029 -42.38 56.35 -40.49
CA ASN A 1029 -43.00 57.65 -40.24
C ASN A 1029 -44.25 57.46 -39.37
N PHE A 1030 -44.12 57.50 -38.05
CA PHE A 1030 -45.27 57.45 -37.12
C PHE A 1030 -46.19 58.66 -37.36
N THR A 1031 -47.40 58.42 -37.90
CA THR A 1031 -48.29 59.49 -38.37
C THR A 1031 -49.66 59.41 -37.71
N ILE A 1032 -49.86 60.15 -36.60
CA ILE A 1032 -51.20 60.39 -36.04
C ILE A 1032 -51.96 61.34 -36.98
N THR A 1033 -52.94 60.84 -37.70
CA THR A 1033 -53.78 61.63 -38.63
C THR A 1033 -55.19 61.86 -38.09
N SER A 1034 -55.35 62.23 -36.83
CA SER A 1034 -56.60 62.83 -36.38
C SER A 1034 -56.40 63.85 -35.26
N GLY A 1035 -56.80 65.08 -35.54
CA GLY A 1035 -57.16 66.08 -34.54
C GLY A 1035 -58.55 66.58 -34.91
N ASP A 1036 -59.47 66.59 -33.95
CA ASP A 1036 -60.73 67.29 -34.15
C ASP A 1036 -60.50 68.82 -34.17
N GLU A 1037 -61.53 69.59 -34.52
CA GLU A 1037 -61.47 71.06 -34.60
C GLU A 1037 -61.17 71.75 -33.26
N SER A 1038 -60.98 71.01 -32.16
CA SER A 1038 -60.64 71.53 -30.83
C SER A 1038 -59.16 71.36 -30.45
N GLY A 1039 -58.38 70.62 -31.26
CA GLY A 1039 -56.93 70.50 -31.09
C GLY A 1039 -56.51 69.69 -29.87
N GLN A 1040 -57.31 68.70 -29.46
CA GLN A 1040 -56.98 67.78 -28.36
C GLN A 1040 -56.74 66.37 -28.93
N VAL A 1041 -55.54 65.84 -28.68
CA VAL A 1041 -55.22 64.42 -28.88
C VAL A 1041 -55.73 63.67 -27.65
N GLY A 1042 -56.41 62.53 -27.83
CA GLY A 1042 -56.90 61.68 -26.74
C GLY A 1042 -55.77 61.23 -25.80
N ASN A 1043 -56.13 60.91 -24.56
CA ASN A 1043 -55.16 60.52 -23.52
C ASN A 1043 -54.32 59.32 -23.97
N ILE A 1044 -53.01 59.54 -24.11
CA ILE A 1044 -51.99 58.49 -24.03
C ILE A 1044 -51.72 58.30 -22.54
N SER A 1045 -51.99 57.12 -21.99
CA SER A 1045 -51.54 56.75 -20.64
C SER A 1045 -50.19 56.05 -20.74
N PHE A 1046 -49.28 56.41 -19.84
CA PHE A 1046 -47.99 55.77 -19.67
C PHE A 1046 -48.08 54.98 -18.36
N GLU A 1047 -48.11 53.66 -18.44
CA GLU A 1047 -47.83 52.80 -17.28
C GLU A 1047 -46.40 52.28 -17.42
N ASN A 1048 -45.71 52.10 -16.29
CA ASN A 1048 -44.30 51.68 -16.20
C ASN A 1048 -43.24 52.71 -16.61
N PHE A 1049 -43.18 53.83 -15.87
CA PHE A 1049 -41.85 54.34 -15.50
C PHE A 1049 -41.26 53.35 -14.49
N GLU A 1050 -40.57 52.30 -14.95
CA GLU A 1050 -39.67 51.57 -14.08
C GLU A 1050 -38.24 52.08 -14.28
N THR A 1051 -37.82 52.88 -13.29
CA THR A 1051 -36.40 52.90 -12.93
C THR A 1051 -36.11 51.54 -12.34
N ILE A 1052 -35.36 50.73 -13.08
CA ILE A 1052 -34.67 49.47 -12.77
C ILE A 1052 -34.93 48.88 -11.37
N SER A 1053 -35.52 47.68 -11.38
CA SER A 1053 -35.60 46.69 -10.29
C SER A 1053 -34.24 46.49 -9.61
N ILE A 1054 -34.19 46.46 -8.27
CA ILE A 1054 -32.93 46.27 -7.53
C ILE A 1054 -33.01 45.00 -6.68
N ASP A 1055 -32.59 43.88 -7.26
CA ASP A 1055 -32.21 42.66 -6.52
C ASP A 1055 -30.74 42.68 -6.07
N VAL A 1056 -30.13 43.88 -6.00
CA VAL A 1056 -28.73 44.07 -5.58
C VAL A 1056 -28.62 44.33 -4.07
N VAL A 1057 -27.50 43.94 -3.49
CA VAL A 1057 -27.06 44.28 -2.12
C VAL A 1057 -26.74 45.79 -2.04
N CYS A 1058 -27.50 46.57 -1.27
CA CYS A 1058 -27.31 48.02 -1.17
C CYS A 1058 -27.56 48.59 0.23
N PHE A 1059 -26.92 49.73 0.53
CA PHE A 1059 -27.19 50.56 1.70
C PHE A 1059 -28.12 51.71 1.35
N ALA A 1060 -29.14 51.99 2.16
CA ALA A 1060 -29.97 53.17 1.94
C ALA A 1060 -29.21 54.45 2.31
N GLN A 1061 -29.53 55.55 1.63
CA GLN A 1061 -28.97 56.86 1.92
C GLN A 1061 -29.01 57.22 3.41
N GLY A 1062 -27.92 57.76 3.92
CA GLY A 1062 -27.73 58.14 5.32
C GLY A 1062 -27.16 57.02 6.19
N THR A 1063 -26.92 55.83 5.64
CA THR A 1063 -26.22 54.74 6.34
C THR A 1063 -24.78 55.15 6.63
N MET A 1064 -24.37 55.10 7.89
CA MET A 1064 -23.03 55.45 8.30
C MET A 1064 -22.09 54.24 8.16
N ILE A 1065 -21.04 54.39 7.35
CA ILE A 1065 -20.00 53.39 7.11
C ILE A 1065 -18.74 53.76 7.89
N THR A 1066 -18.11 52.76 8.52
CA THR A 1066 -16.89 52.97 9.32
C THR A 1066 -15.68 53.19 8.42
N THR A 1067 -15.03 54.35 8.52
CA THR A 1067 -13.83 54.71 7.73
C THR A 1067 -12.64 55.10 8.61
N ASP A 1068 -11.47 55.31 8.01
CA ASP A 1068 -10.28 55.87 8.67
C ASP A 1068 -10.48 57.29 9.23
N ARG A 1069 -11.51 58.00 8.76
CA ARG A 1069 -11.92 59.34 9.22
C ARG A 1069 -13.12 59.33 10.17
N GLY A 1070 -13.55 58.14 10.61
CA GLY A 1070 -14.73 57.90 11.44
C GLY A 1070 -15.95 57.48 10.62
N ASP A 1071 -17.12 57.44 11.25
CA ASP A 1071 -18.38 57.13 10.58
C ASP A 1071 -18.68 58.19 9.50
N VAL A 1072 -18.77 57.78 8.23
CA VAL A 1072 -19.12 58.64 7.09
C VAL A 1072 -20.39 58.10 6.44
N ALA A 1073 -21.36 58.97 6.17
CA ALA A 1073 -22.58 58.55 5.47
C ALA A 1073 -22.24 58.09 4.05
N ILE A 1074 -22.83 56.97 3.62
CA ILE A 1074 -22.56 56.27 2.36
C ILE A 1074 -22.57 57.21 1.14
N GLU A 1075 -23.48 58.20 1.10
CA GLU A 1075 -23.58 59.17 0.01
C GLU A 1075 -22.42 60.17 -0.09
N ASN A 1076 -21.54 60.21 0.91
CA ASN A 1076 -20.37 61.08 0.93
C ASN A 1076 -19.05 60.31 0.75
N LEU A 1077 -19.12 58.98 0.56
CA LEU A 1077 -17.96 58.18 0.17
C LEU A 1077 -17.70 58.36 -1.32
N VAL A 1078 -16.42 58.32 -1.68
CA VAL A 1078 -15.95 58.35 -3.07
C VAL A 1078 -14.90 57.27 -3.28
N GLU A 1079 -14.52 57.02 -4.53
CA GLU A 1079 -13.39 56.16 -4.87
C GLU A 1079 -12.13 56.52 -4.06
N ASP A 1080 -11.35 55.51 -3.70
CA ASP A 1080 -10.17 55.56 -2.84
C ASP A 1080 -10.42 55.95 -1.36
N ASP A 1081 -11.66 56.20 -0.91
CA ASP A 1081 -11.94 56.31 0.53
C ASP A 1081 -11.69 54.96 1.22
N MET A 1082 -11.05 55.00 2.40
CA MET A 1082 -10.65 53.81 3.16
C MET A 1082 -11.77 53.36 4.10
N VAL A 1083 -12.41 52.23 3.79
CA VAL A 1083 -13.46 51.60 4.60
C VAL A 1083 -12.87 50.49 5.45
N LEU A 1084 -13.32 50.40 6.71
CA LEU A 1084 -12.94 49.31 7.60
C LEU A 1084 -13.70 48.04 7.20
N THR A 1085 -12.96 47.01 6.83
CA THR A 1085 -13.45 45.66 6.57
C THR A 1085 -13.05 44.70 7.70
N ARG A 1086 -13.82 43.62 7.88
CA ARG A 1086 -13.63 42.65 8.97
C ARG A 1086 -12.33 41.85 8.80
N ASP A 1087 -12.06 41.39 7.59
CA ASP A 1087 -11.00 40.41 7.32
C ASP A 1087 -9.68 41.09 6.91
N ASN A 1088 -9.75 42.16 6.11
CA ASN A 1088 -8.60 42.78 5.46
C ASN A 1088 -8.26 44.20 5.98
N GLY A 1089 -8.89 44.63 7.07
CA GLY A 1089 -8.62 45.94 7.68
C GLY A 1089 -9.13 47.09 6.81
N MET A 1090 -8.36 48.17 6.66
CA MET A 1090 -8.80 49.31 5.84
C MET A 1090 -8.58 49.02 4.36
N GLN A 1091 -9.66 49.00 3.56
CA GLN A 1091 -9.63 48.78 2.11
C GLN A 1091 -10.14 50.00 1.33
N PRO A 1092 -9.54 50.35 0.18
CA PRO A 1092 -10.00 51.45 -0.66
C PRO A 1092 -11.21 51.05 -1.51
N ILE A 1093 -12.24 51.90 -1.56
CA ILE A 1093 -13.37 51.72 -2.47
C ILE A 1093 -12.88 51.85 -3.92
N LYS A 1094 -13.20 50.88 -4.76
CA LYS A 1094 -12.90 50.91 -6.21
C LYS A 1094 -13.99 51.53 -7.04
N TRP A 1095 -15.23 51.34 -6.62
CA TRP A 1095 -16.38 51.89 -7.29
C TRP A 1095 -17.49 52.14 -6.27
N ILE A 1096 -18.20 53.25 -6.45
CA ILE A 1096 -19.39 53.57 -5.67
C ILE A 1096 -20.51 54.07 -6.57
N GLY A 1097 -21.54 53.24 -6.70
CA GLY A 1097 -22.74 53.55 -7.47
C GLY A 1097 -23.93 53.89 -6.59
N HIS A 1098 -24.95 54.50 -7.18
CA HIS A 1098 -26.24 54.67 -6.52
C HIS A 1098 -27.40 54.57 -7.49
N SER A 1099 -28.51 54.06 -6.97
CA SER A 1099 -29.76 53.85 -7.69
C SER A 1099 -30.92 54.37 -6.85
N ARG A 1100 -32.06 54.59 -7.50
CA ARG A 1100 -33.27 55.16 -6.87
C ARG A 1100 -34.44 54.24 -7.13
N ALA A 1101 -35.07 53.76 -6.07
CA ALA A 1101 -36.21 52.84 -6.16
C ALA A 1101 -37.42 53.36 -5.40
N ARG A 1102 -38.59 52.88 -5.82
CA ARG A 1102 -39.85 53.09 -5.11
C ARG A 1102 -39.89 52.17 -3.89
N ALA A 1103 -40.10 52.72 -2.70
CA ALA A 1103 -40.10 51.94 -1.46
C ALA A 1103 -41.43 51.18 -1.27
N LYS A 1104 -41.76 50.23 -2.15
CA LYS A 1104 -43.02 49.45 -2.10
C LYS A 1104 -42.77 47.97 -2.38
N GLY A 1105 -43.56 47.10 -1.73
CA GLY A 1105 -43.51 45.66 -1.98
C GLY A 1105 -42.12 45.07 -1.79
N HIS A 1106 -41.67 44.27 -2.76
CA HIS A 1106 -40.35 43.62 -2.74
C HIS A 1106 -39.16 44.59 -2.88
N LEU A 1107 -39.39 45.88 -3.14
CA LEU A 1107 -38.37 46.93 -3.22
C LEU A 1107 -38.34 47.84 -1.97
N ALA A 1108 -39.20 47.59 -0.98
CA ALA A 1108 -39.23 48.38 0.25
C ALA A 1108 -37.99 48.09 1.13
N PRO A 1109 -37.29 49.11 1.65
CA PRO A 1109 -36.11 48.91 2.49
C PRO A 1109 -36.45 48.10 3.74
N ILE A 1110 -35.58 47.16 4.10
CA ILE A 1110 -35.67 46.46 5.38
C ILE A 1110 -35.07 47.36 6.45
N MET A 1111 -35.91 47.73 7.42
CA MET A 1111 -35.53 48.48 8.60
C MET A 1111 -35.06 47.52 9.69
N ILE A 1112 -33.80 47.63 10.09
CA ILE A 1112 -33.22 46.95 11.25
C ILE A 1112 -33.09 48.00 12.36
N LYS A 1113 -33.99 47.97 13.35
CA LYS A 1113 -33.96 48.94 14.46
C LYS A 1113 -32.67 48.84 15.26
N LYS A 1114 -32.25 49.96 15.85
CA LYS A 1114 -31.09 50.01 16.75
C LYS A 1114 -31.11 48.87 17.77
N GLY A 1115 -30.03 48.08 17.78
CA GLY A 1115 -29.81 46.98 18.71
C GLY A 1115 -30.53 45.68 18.35
N ALA A 1116 -31.24 45.60 17.21
CA ALA A 1116 -31.89 44.35 16.76
C ALA A 1116 -30.88 43.25 16.44
N MET A 1117 -29.74 43.62 15.83
CA MET A 1117 -28.64 42.70 15.52
C MET A 1117 -27.30 43.19 16.09
N GLY A 1118 -27.32 44.12 17.05
CA GLY A 1118 -26.11 44.75 17.61
C GLY A 1118 -25.70 46.06 16.94
N ASN A 1119 -26.44 46.52 15.92
CA ASN A 1119 -26.28 47.81 15.27
C ASN A 1119 -26.46 49.01 16.23
N GLU A 1120 -25.62 50.04 16.09
CA GLU A 1120 -25.58 51.22 16.95
C GLU A 1120 -26.66 52.26 16.62
N ARG A 1121 -27.17 52.27 15.39
CA ARG A 1121 -28.26 53.12 14.89
C ARG A 1121 -29.22 52.30 14.02
N ASP A 1122 -30.38 52.87 13.70
CA ASP A 1122 -31.33 52.25 12.78
C ASP A 1122 -30.67 52.09 11.39
N LEU A 1123 -30.60 50.85 10.90
CA LEU A 1123 -29.98 50.50 9.63
C LEU A 1123 -31.08 50.23 8.60
N ARG A 1124 -30.91 50.77 7.39
CA ARG A 1124 -31.82 50.56 6.26
C ARG A 1124 -31.04 50.00 5.09
N VAL A 1125 -31.45 48.83 4.63
CA VAL A 1125 -30.79 48.11 3.54
C VAL A 1125 -31.82 47.62 2.51
N SER A 1126 -31.35 47.22 1.33
CA SER A 1126 -32.22 46.56 0.35
C SER A 1126 -32.68 45.18 0.88
N PRO A 1127 -33.81 44.65 0.41
CA PRO A 1127 -34.30 43.32 0.83
C PRO A 1127 -33.31 42.16 0.63
N GLN A 1128 -32.50 42.22 -0.43
CA GLN A 1128 -31.47 41.21 -0.72
C GLN A 1128 -30.15 41.45 0.00
N HIS A 1129 -29.98 42.57 0.71
CA HIS A 1129 -28.73 42.89 1.40
C HIS A 1129 -28.41 41.84 2.46
N ARG A 1130 -27.21 41.25 2.42
CA ARG A 1130 -26.87 40.18 3.35
C ARG A 1130 -26.21 40.73 4.62
N MET A 1131 -26.80 40.32 5.74
CA MET A 1131 -26.30 40.63 7.08
C MET A 1131 -25.49 39.45 7.59
N LEU A 1132 -24.38 39.72 8.27
CA LEU A 1132 -23.59 38.67 8.91
C LEU A 1132 -24.29 38.21 10.19
N VAL A 1133 -24.59 36.92 10.27
CA VAL A 1133 -25.10 36.26 11.49
C VAL A 1133 -23.98 35.38 12.05
N GLU A 1134 -23.58 35.66 13.29
CA GLU A 1134 -22.42 35.02 13.94
C GLU A 1134 -22.78 34.28 15.23
N GLY A 1135 -22.03 33.23 15.55
CA GLY A 1135 -22.07 32.51 16.82
C GLY A 1135 -22.76 31.15 16.77
N TRP A 1136 -22.95 30.55 17.96
CA TRP A 1136 -23.36 29.13 18.12
C TRP A 1136 -24.61 28.71 17.35
N LYS A 1137 -25.51 29.65 17.01
CA LYS A 1137 -26.74 29.37 16.25
C LYS A 1137 -26.44 29.07 14.78
N ALA A 1138 -25.45 29.74 14.19
CA ALA A 1138 -24.99 29.44 12.83
C ALA A 1138 -24.22 28.11 12.83
N GLU A 1139 -23.34 27.90 13.82
CA GLU A 1139 -22.51 26.70 13.94
C GLU A 1139 -23.33 25.42 14.15
N MET A 1140 -24.37 25.45 15.00
CA MET A 1140 -25.23 24.29 15.22
C MET A 1140 -26.15 23.94 14.04
N LEU A 1141 -26.54 24.94 13.23
CA LEU A 1141 -27.53 24.74 12.16
C LEU A 1141 -26.89 24.52 10.79
N PHE A 1142 -25.72 25.09 10.55
CA PHE A 1142 -25.08 25.12 9.22
C PHE A 1142 -23.59 24.74 9.25
N GLY A 1143 -23.05 24.33 10.40
CA GLY A 1143 -21.63 23.94 10.52
C GLY A 1143 -20.63 25.10 10.45
N GLU A 1144 -21.09 26.31 10.16
CA GLU A 1144 -20.27 27.51 9.99
C GLU A 1144 -20.48 28.53 11.13
N ASN A 1145 -19.42 29.15 11.62
CA ASN A 1145 -19.52 30.13 12.72
C ASN A 1145 -20.06 31.50 12.27
N GLU A 1146 -19.97 31.79 10.97
CA GLU A 1146 -20.38 33.05 10.34
C GLU A 1146 -21.08 32.78 9.01
N VAL A 1147 -22.35 33.15 8.89
CA VAL A 1147 -23.15 32.98 7.67
C VAL A 1147 -23.80 34.28 7.23
N LEU A 1148 -24.00 34.44 5.92
CA LEU A 1148 -24.67 35.58 5.32
C LEU A 1148 -26.15 35.25 5.07
N VAL A 1149 -27.03 36.12 5.58
CA VAL A 1149 -28.49 35.98 5.44
C VAL A 1149 -29.08 37.24 4.84
N ALA A 1150 -29.85 37.11 3.77
CA ALA A 1150 -30.55 38.23 3.16
C ALA A 1150 -31.54 38.89 4.14
N ALA A 1151 -31.57 40.22 4.18
CA ALA A 1151 -32.35 40.99 5.14
C ALA A 1151 -33.85 40.66 5.10
N LYS A 1152 -34.41 40.33 3.93
CA LYS A 1152 -35.81 39.91 3.78
C LYS A 1152 -36.14 38.61 4.53
N HIS A 1153 -35.18 37.69 4.65
CA HIS A 1153 -35.36 36.44 5.39
C HIS A 1153 -35.20 36.63 6.91
N LEU A 1154 -34.68 37.78 7.36
CA LEU A 1154 -34.58 38.14 8.78
C LEU A 1154 -35.80 38.91 9.30
N VAL A 1155 -36.81 39.16 8.46
CA VAL A 1155 -38.00 39.92 8.83
C VAL A 1155 -38.82 39.16 9.88
N ASN A 1156 -38.92 39.75 11.07
CA ASN A 1156 -39.70 39.20 12.19
C ASN A 1156 -40.95 40.03 12.53
N GLY A 1157 -41.17 41.14 11.81
CA GLY A 1157 -42.35 42.00 11.93
C GLY A 1157 -42.35 42.98 13.11
N ASP A 1158 -41.31 43.01 13.96
CA ASP A 1158 -41.22 43.94 15.12
C ASP A 1158 -39.93 44.77 15.12
N THR A 1159 -38.77 44.10 15.24
CA THR A 1159 -37.45 44.75 15.28
C THR A 1159 -36.82 44.83 13.90
N ILE A 1160 -37.18 43.92 13.00
CA ILE A 1160 -36.78 43.88 11.59
C ILE A 1160 -38.04 43.78 10.72
N PHE A 1161 -38.30 44.81 9.90
CA PHE A 1161 -39.51 44.88 9.07
C PHE A 1161 -39.30 45.69 7.79
N ALA A 1162 -40.07 45.37 6.74
CA ALA A 1162 -40.11 46.16 5.52
C ALA A 1162 -40.75 47.54 5.78
N GLN A 1163 -40.06 48.60 5.37
CA GLN A 1163 -40.50 49.98 5.55
C GLN A 1163 -40.95 50.58 4.21
N GLU A 1164 -42.25 50.53 3.95
CA GLU A 1164 -42.82 51.15 2.75
C GLU A 1164 -42.81 52.70 2.83
N GLY A 1165 -42.68 53.34 1.66
CA GLY A 1165 -42.61 54.78 1.48
C GLY A 1165 -42.69 55.21 0.02
N ASP A 1166 -42.35 56.47 -0.26
CA ASP A 1166 -42.40 57.01 -1.62
C ASP A 1166 -41.17 56.62 -2.44
N GLU A 1167 -39.96 56.99 -1.99
CA GLU A 1167 -38.72 56.78 -2.74
C GLU A 1167 -37.54 56.58 -1.77
N VAL A 1168 -36.63 55.67 -2.11
CA VAL A 1168 -35.37 55.41 -1.39
C VAL A 1168 -34.20 55.43 -2.38
N VAL A 1169 -33.09 56.03 -1.97
CA VAL A 1169 -31.84 56.01 -2.74
C VAL A 1169 -30.93 54.96 -2.11
N TYR A 1170 -30.46 54.02 -2.91
CA TYR A 1170 -29.57 52.94 -2.53
C TYR A 1170 -28.17 53.19 -3.08
N TYR A 1171 -27.16 52.84 -2.30
CA TYR A 1171 -25.75 52.97 -2.66
C TYR A 1171 -25.06 51.60 -2.58
N HIS A 1172 -24.15 51.37 -3.52
CA HIS A 1172 -23.37 50.14 -3.66
C HIS A 1172 -21.89 50.50 -3.60
N MET A 1173 -21.09 49.71 -2.89
CA MET A 1173 -19.64 49.89 -2.81
C MET A 1173 -18.93 48.60 -3.21
N LEU A 1174 -17.93 48.71 -4.07
CA LEU A 1174 -17.14 47.59 -4.58
C LEU A 1174 -15.66 47.76 -4.20
N PHE A 1175 -15.00 46.66 -3.86
CA PHE A 1175 -13.58 46.58 -3.49
C PHE A 1175 -12.82 45.66 -4.47
N ASP A 1176 -11.52 45.46 -4.26
CA ASP A 1176 -10.69 44.52 -5.07
C ASP A 1176 -11.13 43.05 -4.89
N SER A 1177 -11.78 42.73 -3.77
CA SER A 1177 -12.37 41.42 -3.46
C SER A 1177 -13.66 41.62 -2.69
N HIS A 1178 -14.47 40.58 -2.54
CA HIS A 1178 -15.70 40.68 -1.76
C HIS A 1178 -15.39 40.84 -0.25
N GLU A 1179 -15.84 41.94 0.37
CA GLU A 1179 -15.51 42.34 1.74
C GLU A 1179 -16.72 42.40 2.68
N ILE A 1180 -16.51 42.17 3.97
CA ILE A 1180 -17.49 42.44 5.04
C ILE A 1180 -17.17 43.80 5.66
N VAL A 1181 -18.08 44.76 5.52
CA VAL A 1181 -17.94 46.15 5.99
C VAL A 1181 -18.77 46.43 7.24
N PHE A 1182 -18.44 47.48 7.98
CA PHE A 1182 -19.21 47.89 9.16
C PHE A 1182 -20.15 49.06 8.86
N ALA A 1183 -21.44 48.75 8.71
CA ALA A 1183 -22.52 49.71 8.52
C ALA A 1183 -23.31 49.90 9.81
N GLU A 1184 -23.42 51.15 10.31
CA GLU A 1184 -24.02 51.46 11.61
C GLU A 1184 -23.49 50.60 12.78
N GLY A 1185 -22.22 50.19 12.68
CA GLY A 1185 -21.53 49.37 13.69
C GLY A 1185 -21.82 47.87 13.63
N ILE A 1186 -22.58 47.37 12.65
CA ILE A 1186 -22.78 45.93 12.42
C ILE A 1186 -22.05 45.47 11.14
N PRO A 1187 -21.43 44.26 11.13
CA PRO A 1187 -20.87 43.68 9.92
C PRO A 1187 -21.97 43.31 8.91
N SER A 1188 -21.79 43.78 7.67
CA SER A 1188 -22.68 43.53 6.54
C SER A 1188 -21.88 43.41 5.25
N GLU A 1189 -22.49 42.80 4.24
CA GLU A 1189 -21.86 42.52 2.95
C GLU A 1189 -21.56 43.80 2.14
N SER A 1190 -20.49 43.80 1.34
CA SER A 1190 -20.27 44.78 0.27
C SER A 1190 -20.87 44.29 -1.06
N PHE A 1191 -20.82 45.08 -2.12
CA PHE A 1191 -21.37 44.61 -3.41
C PHE A 1191 -20.49 43.52 -4.01
N HIS A 1192 -21.08 42.37 -4.36
CA HIS A 1192 -20.44 41.30 -5.12
C HIS A 1192 -20.98 41.26 -6.56
N PRO A 1193 -20.14 41.45 -7.59
CA PRO A 1193 -20.53 41.42 -9.00
C PRO A 1193 -20.64 39.97 -9.52
N GLY A 1194 -21.61 39.20 -9.03
CA GLY A 1194 -22.00 37.91 -9.62
C GLY A 1194 -23.01 38.07 -10.76
N GLU A 1195 -23.43 36.99 -11.42
CA GLU A 1195 -24.40 36.99 -12.54
C GLU A 1195 -25.65 37.84 -12.25
N CYS A 1196 -26.31 37.62 -11.11
CA CYS A 1196 -27.49 38.41 -10.70
C CYS A 1196 -27.18 39.85 -10.26
N GLY A 1197 -25.95 40.12 -9.77
CA GLY A 1197 -25.54 41.47 -9.35
C GLY A 1197 -25.20 42.37 -10.54
N MET A 1198 -24.64 41.79 -11.59
CA MET A 1198 -24.26 42.48 -12.83
C MET A 1198 -25.44 42.72 -13.76
N SER A 1199 -26.45 41.84 -13.76
CA SER A 1199 -27.68 42.02 -14.54
C SER A 1199 -28.59 43.12 -14.00
N ALA A 1200 -28.46 43.48 -12.72
CA ALA A 1200 -29.32 44.47 -12.06
C ALA A 1200 -28.74 45.90 -12.00
N LEU A 1201 -27.60 46.16 -12.64
CA LEU A 1201 -27.02 47.50 -12.81
C LEU A 1201 -27.40 48.10 -14.18
N ASP A 1202 -27.49 49.42 -14.27
CA ASP A 1202 -27.69 50.09 -15.56
C ASP A 1202 -26.45 49.94 -16.47
N GLU A 1203 -26.65 50.07 -17.78
CA GLU A 1203 -25.60 49.85 -18.78
C GLU A 1203 -24.35 50.73 -18.55
N ALA A 1204 -24.52 51.98 -18.10
CA ALA A 1204 -23.40 52.87 -17.86
C ALA A 1204 -22.59 52.46 -16.61
N SER A 1205 -23.27 52.07 -15.54
CA SER A 1205 -22.62 51.53 -14.33
C SER A 1205 -21.91 50.20 -14.60
N ARG A 1206 -22.50 49.33 -15.44
CA ARG A 1206 -21.90 48.04 -15.82
C ARG A 1206 -20.64 48.21 -16.65
N GLU A 1207 -20.64 49.13 -17.61
CA GLU A 1207 -19.44 49.45 -18.41
C GLU A 1207 -18.32 50.08 -17.56
N GLU A 1208 -18.66 50.91 -16.57
CA GLU A 1208 -17.67 51.46 -15.63
C GLU A 1208 -16.98 50.36 -14.79
N ILE A 1209 -17.74 49.35 -14.35
CA ILE A 1209 -17.19 48.19 -13.63
C ILE A 1209 -16.33 47.33 -14.56
N PHE A 1210 -16.72 47.12 -15.83
CA PHE A 1210 -15.90 46.39 -16.80
C PHE A 1210 -14.60 47.12 -17.17
N GLU A 1211 -14.55 48.46 -17.08
CA GLU A 1211 -13.29 49.20 -17.23
C GLU A 1211 -12.34 48.96 -16.04
N LEU A 1212 -12.90 48.80 -14.83
CA LEU A 1212 -12.14 48.57 -13.59
C LEU A 1212 -11.68 47.11 -13.44
N PHE A 1213 -12.53 46.16 -13.85
CA PHE A 1213 -12.28 44.71 -13.81
C PHE A 1213 -12.58 44.08 -15.19
N PRO A 1214 -11.65 44.20 -16.16
CA PRO A 1214 -11.86 43.74 -17.54
C PRO A 1214 -12.21 42.25 -17.66
N GLU A 1215 -11.70 41.43 -16.74
CA GLU A 1215 -11.95 39.99 -16.66
C GLU A 1215 -13.43 39.63 -16.51
N LEU A 1216 -14.25 40.49 -15.89
CA LEU A 1216 -15.68 40.23 -15.69
C LEU A 1216 -16.51 40.27 -16.98
N ARG A 1217 -15.92 40.77 -18.08
CA ARG A 1217 -16.59 40.85 -19.38
C ARG A 1217 -16.69 39.50 -20.08
N GLU A 1218 -15.77 38.60 -19.78
CA GLU A 1218 -15.73 37.24 -20.32
C GLU A 1218 -16.34 36.23 -19.33
N ASP A 1219 -16.07 36.38 -18.03
CA ASP A 1219 -16.62 35.52 -16.99
C ASP A 1219 -16.81 36.30 -15.67
N VAL A 1220 -18.07 36.50 -15.26
CA VAL A 1220 -18.42 37.20 -14.01
C VAL A 1220 -18.02 36.41 -12.75
N ARG A 1221 -17.73 35.11 -12.86
CA ARG A 1221 -17.21 34.28 -11.74
C ARG A 1221 -15.74 34.56 -11.45
N ALA A 1222 -15.03 35.24 -12.35
CA ALA A 1222 -13.63 35.61 -12.18
C ALA A 1222 -13.36 36.57 -11.00
N PHE A 1223 -14.41 37.23 -10.45
CA PHE A 1223 -14.28 38.11 -9.28
C PHE A 1223 -13.90 37.37 -7.98
N GLY A 1224 -14.10 36.04 -7.93
CA GLY A 1224 -13.85 35.20 -6.77
C GLY A 1224 -15.11 34.86 -5.97
N PRO A 1225 -14.99 33.98 -4.95
CA PRO A 1225 -16.13 33.54 -4.14
C PRO A 1225 -16.58 34.59 -3.11
N SER A 1226 -17.80 34.43 -2.59
CA SER A 1226 -18.28 35.30 -1.51
C SER A 1226 -17.46 35.10 -0.21
N ALA A 1227 -17.30 36.17 0.59
CA ALA A 1227 -16.47 36.18 1.79
C ALA A 1227 -16.90 35.17 2.87
N ARG A 1228 -18.19 34.78 2.89
CA ARG A 1228 -18.77 33.77 3.78
C ARG A 1228 -19.90 33.00 3.07
N MET A 1229 -20.25 31.82 3.61
CA MET A 1229 -21.37 31.01 3.12
C MET A 1229 -22.69 31.79 3.19
N SER A 1230 -23.49 31.71 2.13
CA SER A 1230 -24.77 32.42 2.01
C SER A 1230 -25.93 31.45 2.01
N LEU A 1231 -26.91 31.67 2.89
CA LEU A 1231 -28.02 30.74 3.11
C LEU A 1231 -29.16 30.94 2.12
N LYS A 1232 -29.85 29.83 1.78
CA LYS A 1232 -31.10 29.83 1.00
C LYS A 1232 -32.26 30.43 1.82
N GLY A 1233 -33.35 30.77 1.15
CA GLY A 1233 -34.49 31.46 1.80
C GLY A 1233 -35.16 30.68 2.91
N THR A 1234 -35.29 29.35 2.74
CA THR A 1234 -35.83 28.42 3.74
C THR A 1234 -34.94 28.32 4.98
N GLU A 1235 -33.62 28.26 4.78
CA GLU A 1235 -32.60 28.21 5.83
C GLU A 1235 -32.53 29.52 6.63
N GLY A 1236 -32.54 30.66 5.95
CA GLY A 1236 -32.56 31.99 6.57
C GLY A 1236 -33.83 32.24 7.40
N ALA A 1237 -34.98 31.73 6.94
CA ALA A 1237 -36.24 31.83 7.69
C ALA A 1237 -36.19 31.08 9.03
N VAL A 1238 -35.42 29.99 9.15
CA VAL A 1238 -35.21 29.28 10.43
C VAL A 1238 -34.44 30.15 11.43
N LEU A 1239 -33.41 30.86 10.98
CA LEU A 1239 -32.65 31.80 11.82
C LEU A 1239 -33.51 32.98 12.31
N SER A 1240 -34.43 33.47 11.48
CA SER A 1240 -35.34 34.57 11.85
C SER A 1240 -36.20 34.28 13.08
N LYS A 1241 -36.55 33.00 13.32
CA LYS A 1241 -37.31 32.56 14.49
C LYS A 1241 -36.47 32.53 15.77
N LEU A 1242 -35.14 32.63 15.64
CA LEU A 1242 -34.17 32.55 16.73
C LEU A 1242 -33.53 33.91 17.06
N ILE A 1243 -33.74 34.94 16.25
CA ILE A 1243 -33.24 36.33 16.39
C ILE A 1243 -34.36 37.22 16.92
#